data_AF-A0A946TI91-F1
#
_entry.id   AF-A0A946TI91-F1
#
_cell.length_a   1.000
_cell.length_b   1.000
_cell.length_c   1.000
_cell.angle_alpha   90.00
_cell.angle_beta   90.00
_cell.angle_gamma   90.00
#
_symmetry.space_group_name_H-M   'P 1'
#
loop_
_entity.id
_entity.type
_entity.pdbx_description
1 polymer ?
#
loop_
_entity_poly.entity_id
_entity_poly.type
_entity_poly.pdbx_seq_one_letter_code
_entity_poly.pdbx_strand_id
1 'polypeptide(L)'
;MRTALSLGLAGAISATLSLVACTAVDPIEDLEIRAVDTPVLRLIECFQSAGGPNILPAAIGDDGFQYFELAGEESFDPELAQAILANQCLDAVEDMALRSGVGLEPYIDYFLGLFIDASQEATRWPEGLKTPSEPCLLAKREANYDFSVVSEDQFDYFVEREGFEWGDEPYNRFVGAPAAEVKKKSENGRDYAQISKNGELLLLEPVLEGSTCHKDFRLDLSFRATPYLEDGKYSDGCRTLVNTNGSRRDELGLSIFLCQGSDEWPETFLTIWTSNGMQGPGGVEGYQRIYDQINEFGWNDISIQYRFGLNKPRVEVTINDSLYNILLVERDRANPESIRRYLTSEDFGVWFGGHPDDDYLDHPADLVLDIDYLKLTFGSREQDSTELAATLGQLRESTNSTKQRELSTRFLAGFNYQWDEILGPAVLQFVADAEKLKPLFTLRTVSGQNDMSSITRLRFILKQWILDDLSALETGALKFQEADSFPGAVSAQAIRGVARVEVNGTYKTDPNFFMGSQDSVLRPTGRYLAPGELATLTIPESAVGKGLVARVGIHYADLERTYFQFNRFPRISRTFELNSSEVILDNPLGGALYIEVEDGTNLGILEIEIDGAIEMPSYSRKGLLGSNADLKRFQEGIRTAKVPWFEIIGESFALTYPIGMSHNYVDPRPLLDIWESALDDINIMAGRPLDRFREEWIAMDSQPITNEVPWPVANPSFGFFTELSDFDADGSANSVYDRIEAEGFWSPRHLLNVDENFLKNSSVRSFWHEWGHMQNLPTAGYEAGICQEVESNVHLLASVVYNKTLGLSIDKALRYSGFQDYDLTRAALDTMFSPSWQEDERMCFDEWDNEMRYQTRSWARLVEIAGLYGWEAVGEIHKVFYDLGTSEMDDQDTILFGSKALNRNLAPIFEFWGVPAEPSTLTALADLPPATEFIARLEGYRQNIPRNRADYDKVIARLRGTTGSVPRWDYYQDNYDPELAKLFTAKVDRILDSIE
;
A
#
# COMPACT_ATOMS: atom_id res chain seq x y z
N MET A 1 13.22 -34.55 -3.44
CA MET A 1 14.28 -34.47 -4.46
C MET A 1 13.77 -34.06 -5.84
N ARG A 2 12.65 -33.32 -5.91
CA ARG A 2 12.19 -32.54 -7.05
C ARG A 2 11.30 -31.45 -6.45
N THR A 3 11.73 -30.21 -6.54
CA THR A 3 11.00 -29.03 -6.08
C THR A 3 11.41 -27.90 -7.01
N ALA A 4 10.41 -27.21 -7.58
CA ALA A 4 10.55 -26.37 -8.76
C ALA A 4 10.22 -24.91 -8.45
N LEU A 5 11.05 -24.02 -9.03
CA LEU A 5 10.87 -22.57 -9.08
C LEU A 5 9.55 -22.19 -9.74
N SER A 6 8.73 -21.41 -9.06
CA SER A 6 7.75 -20.51 -9.69
C SER A 6 8.01 -19.09 -9.24
N LEU A 7 8.49 -18.24 -10.13
CA LEU A 7 8.16 -16.82 -10.25
C LEU A 7 8.94 -16.30 -11.47
N GLY A 8 8.29 -15.57 -12.37
CA GLY A 8 9.03 -14.78 -13.36
C GLY A 8 8.99 -15.12 -14.86
N LEU A 9 8.05 -15.94 -15.34
CA LEU A 9 7.81 -16.12 -16.79
C LEU A 9 6.39 -15.73 -17.24
N ALA A 10 5.70 -14.89 -16.45
CA ALA A 10 4.36 -14.41 -16.77
C ALA A 10 4.33 -13.19 -17.72
N GLY A 11 5.44 -12.45 -17.89
CA GLY A 11 5.45 -11.21 -18.66
C GLY A 11 5.59 -11.35 -20.19
N ALA A 12 6.03 -12.50 -20.71
CA ALA A 12 6.38 -12.64 -22.14
C ALA A 12 5.63 -13.75 -22.92
N ILE A 13 4.93 -14.68 -22.26
CA ILE A 13 4.39 -15.89 -22.93
C ILE A 13 2.92 -15.78 -23.37
N SER A 14 2.13 -14.82 -22.88
CA SER A 14 0.68 -14.75 -23.22
C SER A 14 0.36 -14.21 -24.63
N ALA A 15 1.35 -14.04 -25.50
CA ALA A 15 1.14 -13.58 -26.88
C ALA A 15 0.76 -14.70 -27.88
N THR A 16 0.93 -15.99 -27.56
CA THR A 16 0.61 -17.06 -28.52
C THR A 16 0.24 -18.37 -27.82
N LEU A 17 -1.04 -18.61 -27.55
CA LEU A 17 -1.76 -19.90 -27.73
C LEU A 17 -3.01 -19.98 -26.83
N SER A 18 -4.18 -19.82 -27.44
CA SER A 18 -5.41 -20.51 -27.03
C SER A 18 -6.32 -20.62 -28.24
N LEU A 19 -6.28 -21.79 -28.89
CA LEU A 19 -7.28 -22.21 -29.85
C LEU A 19 -7.59 -23.69 -29.55
N VAL A 20 -8.88 -23.93 -29.32
CA VAL A 20 -9.62 -25.20 -29.35
C VAL A 20 -9.83 -25.92 -28.01
N ALA A 21 -11.09 -25.83 -27.54
CA ALA A 21 -11.69 -26.68 -26.53
C ALA A 21 -12.28 -27.98 -27.14
N CYS A 22 -12.17 -29.06 -26.35
CA CYS A 22 -13.01 -30.26 -26.23
C CYS A 22 -13.54 -31.00 -27.48
N THR A 23 -12.96 -32.17 -27.77
CA THR A 23 -13.72 -33.43 -27.97
C THR A 23 -12.87 -34.65 -27.62
N ALA A 24 -13.44 -35.61 -26.89
CA ALA A 24 -12.82 -36.88 -26.52
C ALA A 24 -12.35 -37.71 -27.72
N VAL A 25 -11.13 -38.26 -27.69
CA VAL A 25 -10.65 -39.58 -28.21
C VAL A 25 -9.14 -39.72 -27.85
N ASP A 26 -8.75 -40.76 -27.10
CA ASP A 26 -7.37 -41.28 -26.99
C ASP A 26 -6.97 -42.08 -28.26
N PRO A 27 -5.69 -42.39 -28.51
CA PRO A 27 -4.46 -41.59 -28.43
C PRO A 27 -3.75 -41.57 -29.80
N ILE A 28 -3.08 -40.49 -30.17
CA ILE A 28 -2.14 -40.50 -31.31
C ILE A 28 -0.82 -39.89 -30.85
N GLU A 29 0.18 -40.77 -30.80
CA GLU A 29 1.61 -40.49 -30.67
C GLU A 29 2.06 -39.42 -31.70
N ASP A 30 3.01 -38.57 -31.29
CA ASP A 30 3.73 -37.55 -32.09
C ASP A 30 3.05 -36.18 -32.36
N LEU A 31 2.93 -35.35 -31.31
CA LEU A 31 2.96 -33.88 -31.46
C LEU A 31 4.19 -33.30 -30.75
N GLU A 32 5.14 -32.81 -31.55
CA GLU A 32 6.34 -32.11 -31.10
C GLU A 32 5.99 -30.90 -30.21
N ILE A 33 6.61 -30.90 -29.03
CA ILE A 33 6.68 -29.78 -28.07
C ILE A 33 7.44 -28.62 -28.72
N ARG A 34 6.78 -27.48 -29.01
CA ARG A 34 7.44 -26.18 -29.25
C ARG A 34 6.55 -25.00 -28.85
N ALA A 35 6.89 -24.39 -27.71
CA ALA A 35 6.98 -22.92 -27.52
C ALA A 35 7.58 -22.63 -26.13
N VAL A 36 8.89 -22.86 -25.97
CA VAL A 36 9.69 -22.23 -24.90
C VAL A 36 10.40 -21.05 -25.55
N ASP A 37 10.41 -19.89 -24.88
CA ASP A 37 10.99 -18.67 -25.41
C ASP A 37 12.50 -18.84 -25.69
N THR A 38 12.93 -18.46 -26.89
CA THR A 38 14.28 -18.75 -27.42
C THR A 38 15.43 -18.03 -26.68
N PRO A 39 15.26 -16.83 -26.09
CA PRO A 39 16.32 -16.12 -25.36
C PRO A 39 16.63 -16.71 -23.98
N VAL A 40 15.62 -17.13 -23.21
CA VAL A 40 15.80 -17.73 -21.87
C VAL A 40 16.63 -19.01 -21.96
N LEU A 41 16.36 -19.85 -22.96
CA LEU A 41 17.14 -21.06 -23.21
C LEU A 41 18.60 -20.75 -23.56
N ARG A 42 18.87 -19.67 -24.33
CA ARG A 42 20.25 -19.26 -24.64
C ARG A 42 21.00 -18.74 -23.41
N LEU A 43 20.31 -18.01 -22.53
CA LEU A 43 20.91 -17.54 -21.29
C LEU A 43 21.24 -18.72 -20.37
N ILE A 44 20.32 -19.67 -20.22
CA ILE A 44 20.54 -20.91 -19.46
C ILE A 44 21.69 -21.72 -20.06
N GLU A 45 21.70 -21.93 -21.39
CA GLU A 45 22.79 -22.62 -22.08
C GLU A 45 24.13 -21.92 -21.88
N CYS A 46 24.16 -20.59 -21.96
CA CYS A 46 25.36 -19.82 -21.70
C CYS A 46 25.83 -20.01 -20.26
N PHE A 47 24.93 -19.80 -19.29
CA PHE A 47 25.23 -19.85 -17.86
C PHE A 47 25.83 -21.21 -17.46
N GLN A 48 25.25 -22.30 -17.97
CA GLN A 48 25.76 -23.66 -17.78
C GLN A 48 27.12 -23.87 -18.46
N SER A 49 27.29 -23.36 -19.68
CA SER A 49 28.55 -23.50 -20.43
C SER A 49 29.71 -22.71 -19.80
N ALA A 50 29.40 -21.65 -19.06
CA ALA A 50 30.32 -20.77 -18.35
C ALA A 50 30.71 -21.28 -16.95
N GLY A 51 30.28 -22.50 -16.59
CA GLY A 51 30.58 -23.12 -15.30
C GLY A 51 29.57 -22.81 -14.20
N GLY A 52 28.42 -22.21 -14.53
CA GLY A 52 27.27 -22.13 -13.65
C GLY A 52 26.59 -23.49 -13.50
N PRO A 53 25.80 -23.70 -12.44
CA PRO A 53 25.18 -24.99 -12.19
C PRO A 53 24.18 -25.38 -13.27
N ASN A 54 23.99 -26.70 -13.43
CA ASN A 54 23.07 -27.24 -14.42
C ASN A 54 21.61 -26.94 -14.05
N ILE A 55 20.81 -26.54 -15.04
CA ILE A 55 19.39 -26.14 -14.92
C ILE A 55 18.58 -26.86 -16.00
N LEU A 56 17.54 -27.58 -15.61
CA LEU A 56 16.70 -28.38 -16.50
C LEU A 56 15.27 -27.85 -16.52
N PRO A 57 14.58 -27.88 -17.67
CA PRO A 57 13.14 -27.63 -17.70
C PRO A 57 12.38 -28.74 -16.94
N ALA A 58 11.46 -28.35 -16.07
CA ALA A 58 10.60 -29.20 -15.26
C ALA A 58 9.20 -29.39 -15.88
N ALA A 59 8.20 -29.86 -15.11
CA ALA A 59 6.84 -30.04 -15.63
C ALA A 59 6.16 -28.68 -15.90
N ILE A 60 5.11 -28.69 -16.74
CA ILE A 60 4.22 -27.53 -16.90
C ILE A 60 3.21 -27.56 -15.75
N GLY A 61 3.04 -26.44 -15.03
CA GLY A 61 2.10 -26.33 -13.91
C GLY A 61 0.63 -26.27 -14.37
N ASP A 62 -0.29 -26.44 -13.42
CA ASP A 62 -1.75 -26.33 -13.65
C ASP A 62 -2.19 -24.91 -14.08
N ASP A 63 -1.28 -23.95 -13.94
CA ASP A 63 -1.36 -22.57 -14.41
C ASP A 63 -0.93 -22.39 -15.89
N GLY A 64 -0.45 -23.46 -16.54
CA GLY A 64 -0.01 -23.46 -17.93
C GLY A 64 1.44 -23.00 -18.16
N PHE A 65 2.24 -22.79 -17.11
CA PHE A 65 3.62 -22.27 -17.21
C PHE A 65 4.69 -23.38 -17.16
N GLN A 66 5.83 -23.16 -17.82
CA GLN A 66 6.99 -24.08 -17.87
C GLN A 66 7.99 -23.76 -16.75
N TYR A 67 8.23 -24.71 -15.86
CA TYR A 67 9.11 -24.57 -14.70
C TYR A 67 10.55 -24.97 -15.03
N PHE A 68 11.53 -24.55 -14.21
CA PHE A 68 12.96 -24.93 -14.32
C PHE A 68 13.51 -25.35 -12.95
N GLU A 69 14.46 -26.28 -12.91
CA GLU A 69 15.06 -26.86 -11.68
C GLU A 69 16.59 -26.99 -11.82
N LEU A 70 17.33 -26.82 -10.72
CA LEU A 70 18.76 -27.14 -10.66
C LEU A 70 18.99 -28.66 -10.71
N ALA A 71 19.95 -29.12 -11.50
CA ALA A 71 20.22 -30.53 -11.70
C ALA A 71 21.16 -31.09 -10.62
N GLY A 72 20.58 -31.66 -9.56
CA GLY A 72 21.33 -32.40 -8.54
C GLY A 72 21.76 -31.56 -7.32
N GLU A 73 22.61 -32.15 -6.46
CA GLU A 73 23.15 -31.52 -5.22
C GLU A 73 24.28 -30.50 -5.50
N GLU A 74 24.18 -29.69 -6.55
CA GLU A 74 25.18 -28.65 -6.86
C GLU A 74 24.97 -27.43 -5.94
N SER A 75 26.00 -27.00 -5.21
CA SER A 75 25.94 -25.77 -4.40
C SER A 75 25.96 -24.54 -5.31
N PHE A 76 24.97 -23.64 -5.16
CA PHE A 76 24.93 -22.37 -5.88
C PHE A 76 25.82 -21.33 -5.20
N ASP A 77 26.71 -20.71 -5.96
CA ASP A 77 27.56 -19.60 -5.52
C ASP A 77 27.06 -18.32 -6.20
N PRO A 78 26.38 -17.40 -5.47
CA PRO A 78 25.80 -16.19 -6.04
C PRO A 78 26.87 -15.22 -6.56
N GLU A 79 28.06 -15.17 -5.96
CA GLU A 79 29.14 -14.31 -6.45
C GLU A 79 29.70 -14.84 -7.76
N LEU A 80 29.84 -16.17 -7.88
CA LEU A 80 30.24 -16.81 -9.14
C LEU A 80 29.16 -16.66 -10.21
N ALA A 81 27.89 -16.81 -9.85
CA ALA A 81 26.76 -16.68 -10.77
C ALA A 81 26.64 -15.25 -11.30
N GLN A 82 26.76 -14.26 -10.42
CA GLN A 82 26.82 -12.84 -10.80
C GLN A 82 28.00 -12.60 -11.73
N ALA A 83 29.19 -13.13 -11.41
CA ALA A 83 30.37 -12.99 -12.26
C ALA A 83 30.19 -13.65 -13.63
N ILE A 84 29.48 -14.79 -13.72
CA ILE A 84 29.18 -15.46 -14.99
C ILE A 84 28.18 -14.64 -15.81
N LEU A 85 27.08 -14.19 -15.21
CA LEU A 85 26.05 -13.41 -15.89
C LEU A 85 26.57 -12.04 -16.36
N ALA A 86 27.31 -11.35 -15.50
CA ALA A 86 27.85 -10.02 -15.78
C ALA A 86 29.03 -10.01 -16.76
N ASN A 87 29.74 -11.14 -16.94
CA ASN A 87 30.95 -11.18 -17.79
C ASN A 87 30.90 -12.21 -18.92
N GLN A 88 30.54 -13.45 -18.63
CA GLN A 88 30.66 -14.56 -19.59
C GLN A 88 29.39 -14.74 -20.42
N CYS A 89 28.24 -14.38 -19.85
CA CYS A 89 26.93 -14.47 -20.49
C CYS A 89 26.26 -13.13 -20.76
N LEU A 90 27.05 -12.06 -20.67
CA LEU A 90 26.60 -10.69 -20.88
C LEU A 90 25.85 -10.53 -22.21
N ASP A 91 26.34 -11.10 -23.31
CA ASP A 91 25.69 -11.05 -24.63
C ASP A 91 24.27 -11.65 -24.63
N ALA A 92 24.03 -12.71 -23.83
CA ALA A 92 22.71 -13.34 -23.71
C ALA A 92 21.78 -12.54 -22.79
N VAL A 93 22.33 -11.89 -21.76
CA VAL A 93 21.61 -10.96 -20.88
C VAL A 93 21.22 -9.68 -21.65
N GLU A 94 22.13 -9.15 -22.47
CA GLU A 94 21.91 -7.98 -23.31
C GLU A 94 20.84 -8.23 -24.39
N ASP A 95 20.87 -9.37 -25.12
CA ASP A 95 19.82 -9.72 -26.11
C ASP A 95 18.44 -9.88 -25.44
N MET A 96 18.38 -10.23 -24.16
CA MET A 96 17.14 -10.25 -23.38
C MET A 96 16.71 -8.85 -22.94
N ALA A 97 17.60 -8.07 -22.31
CA ALA A 97 17.33 -6.71 -21.86
C ALA A 97 16.88 -5.78 -23.01
N LEU A 98 17.48 -5.92 -24.19
CA LEU A 98 17.08 -5.20 -25.41
C LEU A 98 15.67 -5.52 -25.90
N ARG A 99 15.15 -6.73 -25.60
CA ARG A 99 13.82 -7.19 -26.03
C ARG A 99 12.72 -6.83 -25.04
N SER A 100 13.05 -6.70 -23.77
CA SER A 100 12.12 -6.36 -22.69
C SER A 100 12.14 -4.88 -22.29
N GLY A 101 13.18 -4.12 -22.67
CA GLY A 101 13.23 -2.67 -22.50
C GLY A 101 13.53 -2.21 -21.06
N VAL A 102 14.23 -3.03 -20.26
CA VAL A 102 14.70 -2.69 -18.91
C VAL A 102 16.24 -2.67 -18.89
N GLY A 103 16.83 -1.93 -17.97
CA GLY A 103 18.28 -1.88 -17.74
C GLY A 103 18.90 -3.25 -17.42
N LEU A 104 20.21 -3.35 -17.61
CA LEU A 104 20.96 -4.61 -17.50
C LEU A 104 21.08 -5.14 -16.06
N GLU A 105 21.33 -4.25 -15.09
CA GLU A 105 21.49 -4.59 -13.67
C GLU A 105 20.22 -5.17 -13.02
N PRO A 106 19.03 -4.58 -13.20
CA PRO A 106 17.78 -5.17 -12.73
C PRO A 106 17.54 -6.59 -13.25
N TYR A 107 18.01 -6.92 -14.46
CA TYR A 107 17.92 -8.28 -15.00
C TYR A 107 18.96 -9.23 -14.39
N ILE A 108 20.19 -8.76 -14.18
CA ILE A 108 21.22 -9.55 -13.49
C ILE A 108 20.77 -9.85 -12.06
N ASP A 109 20.23 -8.86 -11.36
CA ASP A 109 19.70 -9.00 -10.00
C ASP A 109 18.42 -9.83 -9.95
N TYR A 110 17.57 -9.74 -10.97
CA TYR A 110 16.39 -10.60 -11.12
C TYR A 110 16.78 -12.06 -11.37
N PHE A 111 17.76 -12.33 -12.24
CA PHE A 111 18.23 -13.70 -12.48
C PHE A 111 19.04 -14.23 -11.30
N LEU A 112 19.84 -13.39 -10.65
CA LEU A 112 20.42 -13.70 -9.35
C LEU A 112 19.33 -14.01 -8.35
N GLY A 113 18.26 -13.23 -8.27
CA GLY A 113 17.08 -13.50 -7.45
C GLY A 113 16.45 -14.86 -7.78
N LEU A 114 16.24 -15.18 -9.06
CA LEU A 114 15.74 -16.50 -9.50
C LEU A 114 16.65 -17.66 -9.06
N PHE A 115 17.97 -17.50 -9.18
CA PHE A 115 18.93 -18.54 -8.81
C PHE A 115 19.22 -18.58 -7.30
N ILE A 116 19.12 -17.43 -6.64
CA ILE A 116 19.19 -17.28 -5.19
C ILE A 116 17.95 -17.94 -4.60
N ASP A 117 16.75 -17.68 -5.10
CA ASP A 117 15.50 -18.36 -4.72
C ASP A 117 15.59 -19.87 -4.97
N ALA A 118 16.13 -20.29 -6.13
CA ALA A 118 16.44 -21.70 -6.42
C ALA A 118 17.39 -22.36 -5.41
N SER A 119 18.34 -21.60 -4.88
CA SER A 119 19.38 -22.07 -3.95
C SER A 119 19.02 -21.90 -2.48
N GLN A 120 18.17 -20.92 -2.17
CA GLN A 120 17.66 -20.60 -0.84
C GLN A 120 16.42 -21.44 -0.52
N GLU A 121 15.74 -22.03 -1.52
CA GLU A 121 14.85 -23.18 -1.32
C GLU A 121 15.54 -24.35 -0.58
N ALA A 122 16.88 -24.45 -0.64
CA ALA A 122 17.64 -25.48 0.07
C ALA A 122 18.14 -25.06 1.48
N THR A 123 18.03 -23.79 1.88
CA THR A 123 18.61 -23.29 3.15
C THR A 123 17.70 -22.39 4.00
N ARG A 124 16.54 -21.93 3.50
CA ARG A 124 15.55 -21.16 4.28
C ARG A 124 14.20 -21.87 4.49
N TRP A 125 14.00 -22.98 3.79
CA TRP A 125 12.84 -23.84 3.94
C TRP A 125 13.32 -25.14 4.55
N PRO A 126 12.62 -25.74 5.53
CA PRO A 126 12.88 -27.13 5.86
C PRO A 126 12.76 -27.98 4.59
N GLU A 127 13.65 -28.95 4.42
CA GLU A 127 13.71 -29.83 3.25
C GLU A 127 12.34 -30.51 2.98
N GLY A 128 11.46 -30.00 2.11
CA GLY A 128 10.23 -30.78 1.92
C GLY A 128 9.07 -30.28 1.08
N LEU A 129 8.95 -28.99 0.75
CA LEU A 129 7.72 -28.45 0.17
C LEU A 129 7.48 -28.80 -1.31
N LYS A 130 7.18 -30.07 -1.57
CA LYS A 130 6.68 -30.59 -2.85
C LYS A 130 5.31 -30.00 -3.13
N THR A 131 5.17 -29.32 -4.26
CA THR A 131 3.85 -29.09 -4.89
C THR A 131 3.20 -30.44 -5.23
N PRO A 132 2.02 -30.78 -4.69
CA PRO A 132 1.27 -31.91 -5.24
C PRO A 132 0.83 -31.56 -6.67
N SER A 133 1.18 -32.45 -7.60
CA SER A 133 0.85 -32.39 -9.04
C SER A 133 -0.47 -33.09 -9.38
N GLU A 134 -1.32 -33.33 -8.39
CA GLU A 134 -2.58 -34.06 -8.54
C GLU A 134 -3.76 -33.28 -7.94
N PRO A 135 -4.99 -33.45 -8.48
CA PRO A 135 -6.15 -32.66 -8.10
C PRO A 135 -6.48 -32.81 -6.62
N CYS A 136 -6.59 -31.66 -5.95
CA CYS A 136 -6.93 -31.52 -4.54
C CYS A 136 -8.17 -32.32 -4.10
N LEU A 137 -7.96 -33.34 -3.27
CA LEU A 137 -9.04 -34.07 -2.61
C LEU A 137 -9.32 -33.48 -1.21
N LEU A 138 -10.53 -32.93 -1.04
CA LEU A 138 -11.05 -32.15 0.09
C LEU A 138 -11.29 -32.95 1.39
N ALA A 139 -10.40 -33.86 1.79
CA ALA A 139 -10.61 -34.62 3.04
C ALA A 139 -10.41 -33.71 4.27
N LYS A 140 -11.52 -33.24 4.84
CA LYS A 140 -11.53 -32.42 6.06
C LYS A 140 -10.73 -33.08 7.18
N ARG A 141 -9.97 -32.27 7.92
CA ARG A 141 -9.26 -32.69 9.12
C ARG A 141 -9.55 -31.75 10.29
N GLU A 142 -9.88 -32.32 11.44
CA GLU A 142 -9.98 -31.58 12.71
C GLU A 142 -9.05 -32.21 13.73
N ALA A 143 -8.31 -31.38 14.46
CA ALA A 143 -7.50 -31.78 15.59
C ALA A 143 -7.85 -30.90 16.79
N ASN A 144 -8.19 -31.52 17.92
CA ASN A 144 -8.50 -30.85 19.17
C ASN A 144 -7.41 -31.19 20.17
N TYR A 145 -6.83 -30.18 20.77
CA TYR A 145 -5.77 -30.28 21.76
C TYR A 145 -6.30 -29.73 23.09
N ASP A 146 -6.37 -30.61 24.08
CA ASP A 146 -6.87 -30.33 25.42
C ASP A 146 -5.67 -30.15 26.37
N PHE A 147 -5.50 -28.94 26.90
CA PHE A 147 -4.35 -28.61 27.75
C PHE A 147 -4.49 -29.14 29.19
N SER A 148 -5.57 -29.86 29.50
CA SER A 148 -5.63 -30.73 30.69
C SER A 148 -4.58 -31.85 30.63
N VAL A 149 -4.11 -32.21 29.41
CA VAL A 149 -3.04 -33.19 29.18
C VAL A 149 -1.97 -32.58 28.27
N VAL A 150 -0.97 -31.93 28.86
CA VAL A 150 0.29 -31.61 28.16
C VAL A 150 1.24 -32.80 28.31
N SER A 151 1.65 -33.39 27.18
CA SER A 151 2.50 -34.56 27.10
C SER A 151 3.46 -34.49 25.89
N GLU A 152 4.58 -35.21 26.01
CA GLU A 152 5.70 -35.23 25.04
C GLU A 152 5.32 -35.77 23.65
N ASP A 153 4.17 -36.45 23.53
CA ASP A 153 3.65 -36.93 22.24
C ASP A 153 2.91 -35.84 21.46
N GLN A 154 2.62 -34.70 22.10
CA GLN A 154 1.86 -33.61 21.50
C GLN A 154 2.61 -32.28 21.53
N PHE A 155 3.44 -32.03 22.54
CA PHE A 155 4.08 -30.73 22.72
C PHE A 155 5.55 -30.86 23.07
N ASP A 156 6.35 -29.97 22.50
CA ASP A 156 7.72 -29.71 22.94
C ASP A 156 7.74 -28.49 23.85
N TYR A 157 8.42 -28.62 24.99
CA TYR A 157 8.52 -27.56 25.98
C TYR A 157 9.95 -27.05 26.09
N PHE A 158 10.12 -25.73 26.08
CA PHE A 158 11.42 -25.10 26.15
C PHE A 158 11.48 -24.14 27.32
N VAL A 159 12.63 -24.13 28.00
CA VAL A 159 12.93 -23.22 29.09
C VAL A 159 14.20 -22.43 28.80
N GLU A 160 14.29 -21.22 29.35
CA GLU A 160 15.50 -20.40 29.26
C GLU A 160 16.68 -21.11 29.95
N ARG A 161 17.83 -21.13 29.24
CA ARG A 161 19.06 -21.78 29.69
C ARG A 161 19.58 -21.11 30.95
N GLU A 162 19.95 -21.91 31.95
CA GLU A 162 20.60 -21.41 33.16
C GLU A 162 21.90 -20.66 32.81
N GLY A 163 22.05 -19.43 33.30
CA GLY A 163 23.22 -18.59 33.07
C GLY A 163 23.26 -17.87 31.72
N PHE A 164 22.14 -17.79 30.99
CA PHE A 164 21.99 -16.86 29.88
C PHE A 164 22.09 -15.41 30.37
N GLU A 165 22.96 -14.61 29.76
CA GLU A 165 23.11 -13.18 30.04
C GLU A 165 22.66 -12.35 28.82
N TRP A 166 22.13 -11.16 29.08
CA TRP A 166 21.65 -10.25 28.04
C TRP A 166 22.83 -9.81 27.15
N GLY A 167 22.83 -10.22 25.87
CA GLY A 167 23.94 -10.03 24.92
C GLY A 167 24.55 -11.32 24.36
N ASP A 168 24.17 -12.49 24.89
CA ASP A 168 24.44 -13.79 24.26
C ASP A 168 23.67 -13.95 22.93
N GLU A 169 24.21 -14.73 21.98
CA GLU A 169 23.56 -15.07 20.71
C GLU A 169 22.14 -15.66 20.93
N PRO A 170 21.06 -15.07 20.36
CA PRO A 170 19.67 -15.44 20.65
C PRO A 170 19.33 -16.93 20.50
N TYR A 171 19.88 -17.59 19.48
CA TYR A 171 19.62 -19.00 19.15
C TYR A 171 20.03 -20.01 20.24
N ASN A 172 20.80 -19.60 21.26
CA ASN A 172 21.22 -20.47 22.37
C ASN A 172 20.47 -20.20 23.68
N ARG A 173 19.43 -19.36 23.63
CA ARG A 173 18.68 -18.91 24.82
C ARG A 173 17.85 -20.02 25.44
N PHE A 174 17.24 -20.88 24.63
CA PHE A 174 16.29 -21.89 25.09
C PHE A 174 16.86 -23.30 25.00
N VAL A 175 16.48 -24.16 25.95
CA VAL A 175 16.80 -25.59 25.96
C VAL A 175 15.52 -26.39 26.16
N GLY A 176 15.43 -27.56 25.52
CA GLY A 176 14.30 -28.47 25.69
C GLY A 176 14.19 -28.97 27.14
N ALA A 177 12.98 -28.99 27.67
CA ALA A 177 12.61 -29.51 28.97
C ALA A 177 11.42 -30.48 28.83
N PRO A 178 11.21 -31.39 29.79
CA PRO A 178 10.06 -32.29 29.72
C PRO A 178 8.73 -31.53 29.72
N ALA A 179 7.85 -31.79 28.76
CA ALA A 179 6.50 -31.21 28.66
C ALA A 179 5.64 -31.45 29.92
N ALA A 180 5.97 -32.49 30.70
CA ALA A 180 5.35 -32.75 32.01
C ALA A 180 5.64 -31.66 33.07
N GLU A 181 6.64 -30.81 32.85
CA GLU A 181 7.00 -29.69 33.75
C GLU A 181 6.13 -28.45 33.54
N VAL A 182 5.37 -28.37 32.44
CA VAL A 182 4.38 -27.31 32.22
C VAL A 182 3.37 -27.31 33.37
N LYS A 183 3.15 -26.14 33.97
CA LYS A 183 2.28 -26.00 35.14
C LYS A 183 0.83 -26.26 34.76
N LYS A 184 0.22 -27.24 35.41
CA LYS A 184 -1.20 -27.59 35.23
C LYS A 184 -2.01 -27.00 36.37
N LYS A 185 -3.16 -26.40 36.06
CA LYS A 185 -4.08 -25.83 37.03
C LYS A 185 -5.51 -26.21 36.72
N SER A 186 -6.33 -26.20 37.75
CA SER A 186 -7.77 -26.45 37.68
C SER A 186 -8.48 -25.34 38.43
N GLU A 187 -9.39 -24.63 37.76
CA GLU A 187 -10.16 -23.54 38.35
C GLU A 187 -11.59 -23.55 37.83
N ASN A 188 -12.59 -23.52 38.72
CA ASN A 188 -14.02 -23.49 38.37
C ASN A 188 -14.46 -24.59 37.38
N GLY A 189 -13.81 -25.74 37.39
CA GLY A 189 -14.11 -26.87 36.49
C GLY A 189 -13.47 -26.75 35.10
N ARG A 190 -12.56 -25.80 34.89
CA ARG A 190 -11.69 -25.68 33.72
C ARG A 190 -10.27 -26.11 34.10
N ASP A 191 -9.70 -27.01 33.30
CA ASP A 191 -8.33 -27.48 33.43
C ASP A 191 -7.49 -26.81 32.35
N TYR A 192 -6.34 -26.25 32.70
CA TYR A 192 -5.53 -25.46 31.77
C TYR A 192 -4.03 -25.58 32.06
N ALA A 193 -3.24 -25.38 31.01
CA ALA A 193 -1.79 -25.22 31.09
C ALA A 193 -1.44 -23.75 31.35
N GLN A 194 -0.40 -23.53 32.14
CA GLN A 194 0.09 -22.20 32.47
C GLN A 194 1.54 -22.03 32.02
N ILE A 195 1.78 -21.03 31.17
CA ILE A 195 3.09 -20.54 30.77
C ILE A 195 3.38 -19.30 31.61
N SER A 196 4.20 -19.50 32.63
CA SER A 196 4.33 -18.62 33.79
C SER A 196 5.46 -17.61 33.72
N LYS A 197 6.42 -17.77 32.81
CA LYS A 197 7.57 -16.88 32.63
C LYS A 197 7.85 -16.68 31.14
N ASN A 198 8.49 -15.58 30.75
CA ASN A 198 8.95 -15.37 29.37
C ASN A 198 9.92 -16.44 28.88
N GLY A 199 10.74 -16.94 29.80
CA GLY A 199 11.65 -18.05 29.53
C GLY A 199 10.95 -19.41 29.42
N GLU A 200 9.64 -19.48 29.18
CA GLU A 200 8.89 -20.73 29.00
C GLU A 200 8.15 -20.64 27.65
N LEU A 201 8.43 -21.57 26.74
CA LEU A 201 7.79 -21.67 25.41
C LEU A 201 7.20 -23.07 25.24
N LEU A 202 6.10 -23.16 24.50
CA LEU A 202 5.47 -24.43 24.16
C LEU A 202 5.23 -24.50 22.67
N LEU A 203 5.74 -25.53 22.00
CA LEU A 203 5.53 -25.80 20.58
C LEU A 203 4.54 -26.96 20.43
N LEU A 204 3.58 -26.78 19.52
CA LEU A 204 2.72 -27.85 19.01
C LEU A 204 3.01 -28.04 17.52
N GLU A 205 3.45 -29.24 17.15
CA GLU A 205 3.58 -29.66 15.75
C GLU A 205 2.39 -30.56 15.37
N PRO A 206 1.36 -30.02 14.71
CA PRO A 206 0.26 -30.85 14.23
C PRO A 206 0.78 -31.84 13.19
N VAL A 207 0.70 -33.15 13.47
CA VAL A 207 1.14 -34.21 12.55
C VAL A 207 0.34 -34.19 11.26
N LEU A 208 0.72 -33.44 10.22
CA LEU A 208 0.02 -33.41 8.92
C LEU A 208 0.47 -34.59 8.03
N GLU A 209 -0.31 -35.69 7.97
CA GLU A 209 0.00 -36.83 7.12
C GLU A 209 -0.41 -36.57 5.65
N GLY A 210 0.56 -36.42 4.75
CA GLY A 210 0.35 -36.28 3.30
C GLY A 210 0.25 -34.82 2.81
N SER A 211 0.37 -34.62 1.49
CA SER A 211 0.29 -33.28 0.90
C SER A 211 -1.14 -32.74 0.98
N THR A 212 -1.41 -31.82 1.91
CA THR A 212 -2.73 -31.20 2.05
C THR A 212 -2.77 -29.86 1.32
N CYS A 213 -3.78 -29.63 0.48
CA CYS A 213 -3.97 -28.38 -0.26
C CYS A 213 -5.25 -27.66 0.19
N HIS A 214 -5.46 -27.63 1.50
CA HIS A 214 -6.66 -27.05 2.09
C HIS A 214 -6.76 -25.56 1.75
N LYS A 215 -7.95 -25.18 1.30
CA LYS A 215 -8.30 -23.81 0.94
C LYS A 215 -8.92 -23.03 2.11
N ASP A 216 -9.16 -23.69 3.23
CA ASP A 216 -9.64 -23.10 4.47
C ASP A 216 -8.80 -23.65 5.64
N PHE A 217 -8.38 -22.76 6.53
CA PHE A 217 -7.67 -23.08 7.77
C PHE A 217 -8.32 -22.29 8.91
N ARG A 218 -8.52 -22.93 10.06
CA ARG A 218 -9.08 -22.26 11.24
C ARG A 218 -8.37 -22.70 12.51
N LEU A 219 -8.05 -21.70 13.33
CA LEU A 219 -7.49 -21.83 14.67
C LEU A 219 -8.48 -21.27 15.67
N ASP A 220 -9.00 -22.12 16.57
CA ASP A 220 -9.80 -21.72 17.72
C ASP A 220 -8.99 -21.92 19.01
N LEU A 221 -8.93 -20.91 19.87
CA LEU A 221 -8.12 -20.90 21.09
C LEU A 221 -8.92 -20.28 22.25
N SER A 222 -8.83 -20.91 23.43
CA SER A 222 -9.35 -20.37 24.69
C SER A 222 -8.18 -20.08 25.62
N PHE A 223 -8.05 -18.82 26.02
CA PHE A 223 -6.92 -18.35 26.82
C PHE A 223 -7.32 -17.31 27.87
N ARG A 224 -6.47 -17.14 28.87
CA ARG A 224 -6.50 -16.04 29.84
C ARG A 224 -5.09 -15.54 30.06
N ALA A 225 -4.89 -14.23 30.06
CA ALA A 225 -3.61 -13.63 30.44
C ALA A 225 -3.77 -12.89 31.76
N THR A 226 -2.82 -13.09 32.67
CA THR A 226 -2.80 -12.41 33.97
C THR A 226 -1.44 -11.77 34.23
N PRO A 227 -1.40 -10.67 34.98
CA PRO A 227 -0.16 -10.03 35.36
C PRO A 227 0.70 -10.99 36.20
N TYR A 228 1.99 -11.04 35.89
CA TYR A 228 2.97 -11.59 36.81
C TYR A 228 3.18 -10.58 37.95
N LEU A 229 3.04 -11.05 39.20
CA LEU A 229 3.12 -10.20 40.39
C LEU A 229 4.43 -10.47 41.13
N GLU A 230 5.42 -9.59 40.97
CA GLU A 230 6.61 -9.56 41.81
C GLU A 230 6.41 -8.58 42.97
N ASP A 231 6.60 -9.04 44.21
CA ASP A 231 6.37 -8.26 45.45
C ASP A 231 5.00 -7.56 45.59
N GLY A 232 3.98 -8.07 44.87
CA GLY A 232 2.62 -7.53 44.91
C GLY A 232 2.43 -6.22 44.13
N LYS A 233 3.37 -5.86 43.25
CA LYS A 233 3.23 -4.80 42.25
C LYS A 233 3.20 -5.42 40.86
N TYR A 234 2.54 -4.73 39.94
CA TYR A 234 2.48 -5.09 38.52
C TYR A 234 3.28 -4.05 37.72
N SER A 235 4.08 -4.53 36.77
CA SER A 235 4.74 -3.76 35.71
C SER A 235 4.05 -4.04 34.40
N ASP A 236 3.84 -3.00 33.59
CA ASP A 236 3.30 -3.10 32.23
C ASP A 236 3.97 -4.24 31.45
N GLY A 237 3.17 -5.06 30.76
CA GLY A 237 3.65 -6.31 30.19
C GLY A 237 2.95 -6.67 28.88
N CYS A 238 3.76 -7.04 27.88
CA CYS A 238 3.29 -7.47 26.57
C CYS A 238 3.94 -8.78 26.14
N ARG A 239 3.17 -9.80 25.76
CA ARG A 239 3.68 -11.14 25.45
C ARG A 239 3.05 -11.73 24.20
N THR A 240 3.85 -12.45 23.40
CA THR A 240 3.36 -13.28 22.29
C THR A 240 2.46 -14.40 22.83
N LEU A 241 1.19 -14.41 22.41
CA LEU A 241 0.22 -15.43 22.76
C LEU A 241 0.37 -16.67 21.89
N VAL A 242 0.33 -16.47 20.57
CA VAL A 242 0.48 -17.51 19.55
C VAL A 242 1.37 -17.01 18.44
N ASN A 243 2.21 -17.87 17.90
CA ASN A 243 3.00 -17.62 16.71
C ASN A 243 3.13 -18.88 15.85
N THR A 244 3.34 -18.74 14.55
CA THR A 244 3.61 -19.86 13.66
C THR A 244 5.07 -19.96 13.21
N ASN A 245 5.70 -18.87 12.78
CA ASN A 245 6.99 -18.90 12.07
C ASN A 245 8.04 -17.86 12.56
N GLY A 246 8.08 -17.54 13.86
CA GLY A 246 8.93 -16.50 14.46
C GLY A 246 8.16 -15.24 14.84
N SER A 247 8.50 -14.56 15.94
CA SER A 247 7.65 -13.48 16.49
C SER A 247 7.70 -12.13 15.76
N ARG A 248 8.52 -11.97 14.72
CA ARG A 248 8.57 -10.68 14.01
C ARG A 248 7.26 -10.41 13.27
N ARG A 249 6.97 -9.13 13.09
CA ARG A 249 5.71 -8.62 12.53
C ARG A 249 5.55 -8.95 11.04
N ASP A 250 6.65 -9.28 10.39
CA ASP A 250 6.81 -9.61 8.98
C ASP A 250 7.00 -11.12 8.72
N GLU A 251 7.05 -11.98 9.74
CA GLU A 251 7.23 -13.44 9.57
C GLU A 251 6.01 -14.11 8.92
N LEU A 252 6.30 -15.13 8.10
CA LEU A 252 5.29 -15.89 7.35
C LEU A 252 4.22 -16.50 8.28
N GLY A 253 2.94 -16.34 7.94
CA GLY A 253 1.86 -17.00 8.65
C GLY A 253 1.13 -16.07 9.61
N LEU A 254 1.12 -16.39 10.90
CA LEU A 254 0.28 -15.75 11.94
C LEU A 254 1.09 -15.45 13.21
N SER A 255 1.01 -14.21 13.69
CA SER A 255 1.53 -13.77 14.99
C SER A 255 0.45 -13.09 15.79
N ILE A 256 0.29 -13.46 17.06
CA ILE A 256 -0.64 -12.85 18.00
C ILE A 256 0.14 -12.37 19.23
N PHE A 257 0.10 -11.07 19.47
CA PHE A 257 0.74 -10.42 20.60
C PHE A 257 -0.30 -9.79 21.51
N LEU A 258 -0.05 -9.79 22.81
CA LEU A 258 -0.99 -9.27 23.79
C LEU A 258 -0.27 -8.31 24.72
N CYS A 259 -0.80 -7.09 24.87
CA CYS A 259 -0.35 -6.10 25.83
C CYS A 259 -1.43 -5.81 26.86
N GLN A 260 -1.05 -5.74 28.13
CA GLN A 260 -1.92 -5.24 29.17
C GLN A 260 -1.81 -3.71 29.30
N GLY A 261 -2.92 -3.08 29.70
CA GLY A 261 -2.99 -1.65 29.92
C GLY A 261 -2.02 -1.14 30.98
N SER A 262 -1.44 0.04 30.72
CA SER A 262 -0.48 0.77 31.53
C SER A 262 -0.88 2.23 31.74
N ASP A 263 -0.07 2.99 32.49
CA ASP A 263 -0.19 4.45 32.57
C ASP A 263 0.09 5.13 31.19
N GLU A 264 0.85 4.48 30.30
CA GLU A 264 1.18 4.98 28.95
C GLU A 264 0.13 4.60 27.88
N TRP A 265 -0.52 3.44 28.04
CA TRP A 265 -1.61 2.94 27.19
C TRP A 265 -2.70 2.32 28.07
N PRO A 266 -3.80 3.03 28.39
CA PRO A 266 -4.74 2.64 29.44
C PRO A 266 -5.56 1.37 29.14
N GLU A 267 -5.48 0.83 27.93
CA GLU A 267 -6.31 -0.28 27.47
C GLU A 267 -5.46 -1.53 27.24
N THR A 268 -5.96 -2.69 27.69
CA THR A 268 -5.41 -3.99 27.34
C THR A 268 -5.81 -4.32 25.90
N PHE A 269 -4.85 -4.67 25.05
CA PHE A 269 -5.07 -4.95 23.64
C PHE A 269 -4.32 -6.18 23.15
N LEU A 270 -4.85 -6.80 22.10
CA LEU A 270 -4.25 -7.89 21.36
C LEU A 270 -3.96 -7.42 19.94
N THR A 271 -2.80 -7.73 19.40
CA THR A 271 -2.42 -7.42 18.02
C THR A 271 -2.21 -8.72 17.25
N ILE A 272 -2.75 -8.77 16.03
CA ILE A 272 -2.59 -9.89 15.09
C ILE A 272 -1.85 -9.39 13.87
N TRP A 273 -0.82 -10.13 13.44
CA TRP A 273 -0.18 -9.98 12.15
C TRP A 273 -0.38 -11.22 11.30
N THR A 274 -0.54 -11.01 10.00
CA THR A 274 -0.38 -12.06 9.00
C THR A 274 0.45 -11.57 7.83
N SER A 275 1.55 -12.26 7.51
CA SER A 275 2.54 -11.84 6.53
C SER A 275 2.95 -12.97 5.60
N ASN A 276 3.60 -12.63 4.49
CA ASN A 276 4.19 -13.57 3.54
C ASN A 276 5.66 -13.93 3.85
N GLY A 277 6.26 -13.39 4.91
CA GLY A 277 7.63 -13.71 5.33
C GLY A 277 8.75 -13.02 4.55
N MET A 278 8.46 -12.00 3.73
CA MET A 278 9.50 -11.29 2.99
C MET A 278 10.29 -10.35 3.92
N GLN A 279 11.54 -10.72 4.22
CA GLN A 279 12.49 -9.90 5.01
C GLN A 279 13.47 -9.14 4.09
N GLY A 280 13.79 -7.88 4.41
CA GLY A 280 14.85 -7.09 3.76
C GLY A 280 14.38 -5.76 3.13
N PRO A 281 15.25 -5.05 2.36
CA PRO A 281 14.87 -3.84 1.64
C PRO A 281 13.81 -4.17 0.58
N GLY A 282 12.56 -3.83 0.85
CA GLY A 282 11.39 -4.22 0.04
C GLY A 282 10.41 -5.17 0.73
N GLY A 283 10.74 -5.68 1.92
CA GLY A 283 9.79 -6.39 2.78
C GLY A 283 8.75 -5.44 3.36
N VAL A 284 7.47 -5.76 3.20
CA VAL A 284 6.36 -4.98 3.74
C VAL A 284 5.84 -5.69 4.99
N GLU A 285 5.72 -4.96 6.10
CA GLU A 285 5.14 -5.51 7.35
C GLU A 285 3.80 -6.18 7.05
N GLY A 286 3.48 -7.32 7.68
CA GLY A 286 2.22 -8.04 7.46
C GLY A 286 0.97 -7.21 7.73
N TYR A 287 -0.21 -7.74 7.40
CA TYR A 287 -1.47 -7.11 7.80
C TYR A 287 -1.60 -7.11 9.31
N GLN A 288 -1.58 -5.93 9.93
CA GLN A 288 -1.72 -5.74 11.36
C GLN A 288 -3.15 -5.36 11.76
N ARG A 289 -3.68 -5.97 12.83
CA ARG A 289 -4.91 -5.54 13.51
C ARG A 289 -4.77 -5.53 15.01
N ILE A 290 -5.21 -4.44 15.64
CA ILE A 290 -5.25 -4.27 17.10
C ILE A 290 -6.70 -4.45 17.58
N TYR A 291 -6.87 -5.11 18.72
CA TYR A 291 -8.14 -5.50 19.32
C TYR A 291 -8.13 -5.14 20.82
N ASP A 292 -8.98 -4.21 21.24
CA ASP A 292 -9.07 -3.72 22.63
C ASP A 292 -10.24 -4.33 23.44
N GLN A 293 -11.20 -5.00 22.78
CA GLN A 293 -12.38 -5.60 23.40
C GLN A 293 -12.12 -7.02 23.91
N ILE A 294 -11.21 -7.18 24.87
CA ILE A 294 -10.95 -8.46 25.53
C ILE A 294 -11.35 -8.45 27.01
N ASN A 295 -11.67 -9.62 27.55
CA ASN A 295 -11.88 -9.80 28.98
C ASN A 295 -10.51 -9.73 29.67
N GLU A 296 -10.11 -8.53 30.09
CA GLU A 296 -8.89 -8.31 30.86
C GLU A 296 -8.86 -9.21 32.11
N PHE A 297 -7.80 -10.01 32.26
CA PHE A 297 -7.63 -11.04 33.29
C PHE A 297 -8.68 -12.15 33.31
N GLY A 298 -9.64 -12.12 32.38
CA GLY A 298 -10.67 -13.12 32.20
C GLY A 298 -10.31 -14.11 31.09
N TRP A 299 -11.18 -15.12 30.94
CA TRP A 299 -11.10 -16.03 29.82
C TRP A 299 -11.62 -15.37 28.54
N ASN A 300 -10.93 -15.62 27.44
CA ASN A 300 -11.21 -15.14 26.10
C ASN A 300 -11.23 -16.33 25.15
N ASP A 301 -12.18 -16.33 24.22
CA ASP A 301 -12.21 -17.26 23.09
C ASP A 301 -11.85 -16.49 21.82
N ILE A 302 -10.85 -16.96 21.07
CA ILE A 302 -10.46 -16.40 19.78
C ILE A 302 -10.61 -17.46 18.68
N SER A 303 -11.06 -17.02 17.50
CA SER A 303 -11.15 -17.82 16.30
C SER A 303 -10.53 -17.06 15.13
N ILE A 304 -9.54 -17.65 14.47
CA ILE A 304 -8.90 -17.09 13.28
C ILE A 304 -9.14 -18.04 12.13
N GLN A 305 -9.86 -17.58 11.11
CA GLN A 305 -10.24 -18.38 9.96
C GLN A 305 -9.70 -17.77 8.67
N TYR A 306 -8.72 -18.44 8.08
CA TYR A 306 -8.21 -18.15 6.75
C TYR A 306 -9.08 -18.85 5.70
N ARG A 307 -9.49 -18.09 4.68
CA ARG A 307 -10.29 -18.58 3.55
C ARG A 307 -9.57 -18.24 2.25
N PHE A 308 -8.73 -19.15 1.77
CA PHE A 308 -7.94 -19.00 0.55
C PHE A 308 -8.70 -19.41 -0.72
N GLY A 309 -9.75 -20.23 -0.58
CA GLY A 309 -10.49 -20.78 -1.72
C GLY A 309 -11.47 -19.83 -2.40
N LEU A 310 -11.55 -18.59 -1.95
CA LEU A 310 -12.43 -17.56 -2.48
C LEU A 310 -11.72 -16.79 -3.59
N ASN A 311 -12.48 -16.18 -4.50
CA ASN A 311 -11.92 -15.24 -5.49
C ASN A 311 -11.21 -14.06 -4.79
N LYS A 312 -11.65 -13.71 -3.57
CA LYS A 312 -11.02 -12.73 -2.67
C LYS A 312 -10.65 -13.41 -1.35
N PRO A 313 -9.40 -13.90 -1.22
CA PRO A 313 -8.92 -14.52 0.00
C PRO A 313 -9.00 -13.57 1.20
N ARG A 314 -9.31 -14.11 2.38
CA ARG A 314 -9.48 -13.30 3.60
C ARG A 314 -9.14 -14.03 4.88
N VAL A 315 -8.97 -13.26 5.94
CA VAL A 315 -8.85 -13.73 7.32
C VAL A 315 -9.97 -13.14 8.16
N GLU A 316 -10.74 -14.02 8.80
CA GLU A 316 -11.77 -13.66 9.75
C GLU A 316 -11.26 -13.88 11.17
N VAL A 317 -11.33 -12.85 12.01
CA VAL A 317 -10.92 -12.92 13.41
C VAL A 317 -12.13 -12.66 14.29
N THR A 318 -12.52 -13.65 15.07
CA THR A 318 -13.52 -13.51 16.13
C THR A 318 -12.83 -13.50 17.48
N ILE A 319 -13.09 -12.51 18.32
CA ILE A 319 -12.66 -12.49 19.72
C ILE A 319 -13.89 -12.28 20.58
N ASN A 320 -14.23 -13.28 21.39
CA ASN A 320 -15.46 -13.32 22.17
C ASN A 320 -16.70 -13.12 21.25
N ASP A 321 -17.36 -11.96 21.34
CA ASP A 321 -18.49 -11.60 20.48
C ASP A 321 -18.11 -10.67 19.31
N SER A 322 -16.87 -10.17 19.26
CA SER A 322 -16.38 -9.24 18.24
C SER A 322 -15.88 -9.99 17.01
N LEU A 323 -16.20 -9.53 15.80
CA LEU A 323 -15.75 -10.13 14.53
C LEU A 323 -15.12 -9.03 13.67
N TYR A 324 -14.00 -9.37 13.05
CA TYR A 324 -13.28 -8.52 12.12
C TYR A 324 -12.86 -9.36 10.90
N ASN A 325 -12.74 -8.70 9.77
CA ASN A 325 -12.42 -9.33 8.49
C ASN A 325 -11.32 -8.54 7.79
N ILE A 326 -10.36 -9.24 7.21
CA ILE A 326 -9.23 -8.68 6.47
C ILE A 326 -9.16 -9.37 5.11
N LEU A 327 -9.36 -8.63 4.02
CA LEU A 327 -9.08 -9.14 2.68
C LEU A 327 -7.56 -9.14 2.45
N LEU A 328 -7.04 -10.24 1.90
CA LEU A 328 -5.62 -10.40 1.58
C LEU A 328 -5.38 -10.04 0.11
N VAL A 329 -5.27 -8.74 -0.18
CA VAL A 329 -5.17 -8.22 -1.56
C VAL A 329 -3.75 -7.77 -1.94
N GLU A 330 -2.92 -7.37 -0.96
CA GLU A 330 -1.52 -6.97 -1.16
C GLU A 330 -0.62 -8.20 -1.03
N ARG A 331 -0.18 -8.75 -2.17
CA ARG A 331 0.58 -10.01 -2.21
C ARG A 331 2.01 -9.87 -1.67
N ASP A 332 2.59 -8.69 -1.79
CA ASP A 332 3.87 -8.25 -1.20
C ASP A 332 3.82 -8.16 0.32
N ARG A 333 2.64 -7.89 0.91
CA ARG A 333 2.39 -7.91 2.35
C ARG A 333 2.01 -9.29 2.88
N ALA A 334 1.02 -9.92 2.26
CA ALA A 334 0.43 -11.16 2.73
C ALA A 334 -0.12 -11.98 1.56
N ASN A 335 0.79 -12.59 0.80
CA ASN A 335 0.46 -13.52 -0.27
C ASN A 335 -0.41 -14.68 0.26
N PRO A 336 -1.67 -14.80 -0.21
CA PRO A 336 -2.57 -15.86 0.26
C PRO A 336 -2.04 -17.27 -0.01
N GLU A 337 -1.35 -17.49 -1.13
CA GLU A 337 -0.82 -18.79 -1.51
C GLU A 337 0.42 -19.15 -0.68
N SER A 338 1.32 -18.20 -0.41
CA SER A 338 2.48 -18.44 0.46
C SER A 338 2.02 -18.84 1.87
N ILE A 339 1.09 -18.06 2.44
CA ILE A 339 0.52 -18.34 3.77
C ILE A 339 -0.20 -19.69 3.76
N ARG A 340 -1.03 -19.97 2.74
CA ARG A 340 -1.74 -21.25 2.62
C ARG A 340 -0.77 -22.42 2.58
N ARG A 341 0.27 -22.36 1.76
CA ARG A 341 1.27 -23.43 1.62
C ARG A 341 1.93 -23.72 2.97
N TYR A 342 2.36 -22.68 3.67
CA TYR A 342 2.98 -22.81 4.97
C TYR A 342 2.04 -23.35 6.06
N LEU A 343 0.83 -22.80 6.20
CA LEU A 343 -0.14 -23.27 7.21
C LEU A 343 -0.67 -24.69 6.94
N THR A 344 -0.37 -25.29 5.80
CA THR A 344 -0.83 -26.64 5.41
C THR A 344 0.32 -27.62 5.15
N SER A 345 1.56 -27.22 5.44
CA SER A 345 2.76 -28.03 5.27
C SER A 345 3.18 -28.77 6.52
N GLU A 346 4.09 -29.73 6.37
CA GLU A 346 4.71 -30.45 7.51
C GLU A 346 5.51 -29.53 8.44
N ASP A 347 5.96 -28.38 7.93
CA ASP A 347 6.70 -27.35 8.67
C ASP A 347 5.81 -26.46 9.56
N PHE A 348 4.49 -26.66 9.52
CA PHE A 348 3.56 -25.85 10.29
C PHE A 348 3.66 -26.20 11.79
N GLY A 349 4.02 -25.21 12.60
CA GLY A 349 4.01 -25.27 14.06
C GLY A 349 3.14 -24.19 14.69
N VAL A 350 2.65 -24.43 15.91
CA VAL A 350 1.97 -23.44 16.73
C VAL A 350 2.75 -23.25 18.03
N TRP A 351 3.39 -22.10 18.16
CA TRP A 351 4.15 -21.69 19.32
C TRP A 351 3.29 -20.88 20.28
N PHE A 352 3.43 -21.14 21.57
CA PHE A 352 2.79 -20.38 22.64
C PHE A 352 3.85 -19.72 23.52
N GLY A 353 3.61 -18.45 23.85
CA GLY A 353 4.45 -17.68 24.77
C GLY A 353 5.66 -16.96 24.17
N GLY A 354 6.00 -17.22 22.89
CA GLY A 354 7.15 -16.67 22.14
C GLY A 354 7.72 -17.66 21.12
N HIS A 355 8.84 -17.34 20.49
CA HIS A 355 9.60 -18.22 19.59
C HIS A 355 11.10 -18.22 19.95
N PRO A 356 11.85 -19.33 19.73
CA PRO A 356 13.27 -19.39 20.10
C PRO A 356 14.17 -18.36 19.41
N ASP A 357 13.81 -17.96 18.19
CA ASP A 357 14.57 -17.02 17.35
C ASP A 357 14.20 -15.54 17.60
N ASP A 358 13.46 -15.26 18.66
CA ASP A 358 13.02 -13.90 19.00
C ASP A 358 14.23 -13.00 19.35
N ASP A 359 14.63 -12.19 18.37
CA ASP A 359 15.54 -11.07 18.55
C ASP A 359 14.75 -9.91 19.18
N TYR A 360 15.20 -9.44 20.34
CA TYR A 360 14.42 -8.56 21.21
C TYR A 360 14.14 -7.21 20.55
N LEU A 361 12.93 -6.99 20.07
CA LEU A 361 12.49 -5.68 19.60
C LEU A 361 11.28 -5.07 20.33
N ASP A 362 10.61 -5.78 21.25
CA ASP A 362 9.60 -5.15 22.11
C ASP A 362 9.59 -5.77 23.52
N HIS A 363 10.04 -4.98 24.52
CA HIS A 363 9.88 -5.03 25.99
C HIS A 363 9.88 -6.38 26.77
N PRO A 364 10.53 -6.49 27.95
CA PRO A 364 10.46 -7.72 28.74
C PRO A 364 9.06 -7.81 29.36
N ALA A 365 8.27 -8.81 28.96
CA ALA A 365 6.90 -9.00 29.42
C ALA A 365 6.79 -9.62 30.82
N ASP A 366 5.79 -9.23 31.59
CA ASP A 366 5.40 -9.91 32.83
C ASP A 366 3.95 -10.41 32.71
N LEU A 367 3.64 -11.22 31.67
CA LEU A 367 2.32 -11.86 31.51
C LEU A 367 2.40 -13.38 31.67
N VAL A 368 1.54 -13.90 32.55
CA VAL A 368 1.26 -15.32 32.74
C VAL A 368 0.12 -15.72 31.80
N LEU A 369 0.39 -16.65 30.87
CA LEU A 369 -0.59 -17.14 29.90
C LEU A 369 -1.17 -18.46 30.38
N ASP A 370 -2.49 -18.52 30.51
CA ASP A 370 -3.26 -19.72 30.78
C ASP A 370 -3.97 -20.16 29.49
N ILE A 371 -3.75 -21.40 29.04
CA ILE A 371 -4.29 -21.97 27.81
C ILE A 371 -5.16 -23.18 28.16
N ASP A 372 -6.43 -23.15 27.72
CA ASP A 372 -7.44 -24.18 28.00
C ASP A 372 -7.53 -25.22 26.86
N TYR A 373 -7.81 -24.75 25.65
CA TYR A 373 -7.83 -25.62 24.47
C TYR A 373 -7.33 -24.89 23.22
N LEU A 374 -6.83 -25.68 22.26
CA LEU A 374 -6.62 -25.30 20.88
C LEU A 374 -7.38 -26.28 19.97
N LYS A 375 -8.10 -25.76 18.99
CA LYS A 375 -8.67 -26.55 17.90
C LYS A 375 -8.15 -26.04 16.57
N LEU A 376 -7.64 -26.96 15.76
CA LEU A 376 -7.22 -26.72 14.38
C LEU A 376 -8.18 -27.43 13.43
N THR A 377 -8.67 -26.70 12.43
CA THR A 377 -9.51 -27.23 11.36
C THR A 377 -8.88 -26.93 10.02
N PHE A 378 -8.71 -27.97 9.21
CA PHE A 378 -8.20 -27.88 7.85
C PHE A 378 -9.25 -28.37 6.86
N GLY A 379 -9.54 -27.55 5.85
CA GLY A 379 -10.57 -27.77 4.85
C GLY A 379 -11.92 -27.16 5.22
N SER A 380 -12.78 -27.01 4.21
CA SER A 380 -14.07 -26.33 4.34
C SER A 380 -14.98 -27.01 5.35
N ARG A 381 -15.59 -26.23 6.24
CA ARG A 381 -16.64 -26.72 7.13
C ARG A 381 -17.94 -26.92 6.34
N GLU A 382 -18.65 -28.01 6.61
CA GLU A 382 -20.03 -28.14 6.13
C GLU A 382 -20.90 -27.03 6.69
N GLN A 383 -21.61 -26.33 5.81
CA GLN A 383 -22.63 -25.37 6.18
C GLN A 383 -23.97 -26.10 6.27
N ASP A 384 -24.59 -26.12 7.46
CA ASP A 384 -25.99 -26.55 7.56
C ASP A 384 -26.90 -25.37 7.19
N SER A 385 -27.12 -25.21 5.89
CA SER A 385 -27.96 -24.15 5.34
C SER A 385 -29.41 -24.21 5.82
N THR A 386 -29.90 -25.39 6.22
CA THR A 386 -31.26 -25.53 6.78
C THR A 386 -31.33 -24.93 8.19
N GLU A 387 -30.36 -25.26 9.04
CA GLU A 387 -30.26 -24.68 10.40
C GLU A 387 -30.04 -23.17 10.35
N LEU A 388 -29.14 -22.70 9.47
CA LEU A 388 -28.86 -21.28 9.31
C LEU A 388 -30.08 -20.50 8.79
N ALA A 389 -30.78 -21.02 7.78
CA ALA A 389 -32.03 -20.42 7.28
C ALA A 389 -33.10 -20.37 8.38
N ALA A 390 -33.25 -21.43 9.19
CA ALA A 390 -34.17 -21.44 10.32
C ALA A 390 -33.75 -20.44 11.42
N THR A 391 -32.45 -20.25 11.63
CA THR A 391 -31.89 -19.27 12.57
C THR A 391 -32.19 -17.84 12.13
N LEU A 392 -32.02 -17.52 10.83
CA LEU A 392 -32.43 -16.24 10.26
C LEU A 392 -33.94 -16.02 10.39
N GLY A 393 -34.76 -17.05 10.17
CA GLY A 393 -36.21 -17.00 10.41
C GLY A 393 -36.56 -16.59 11.85
N GLN A 394 -35.94 -17.24 12.84
CA GLN A 394 -36.13 -16.91 14.25
C GLN A 394 -35.63 -15.50 14.61
N LEU A 395 -34.52 -15.06 14.02
CA LEU A 395 -34.00 -13.70 14.22
C LEU A 395 -34.99 -12.64 13.76
N ARG A 396 -35.66 -12.86 12.61
CA ARG A 396 -36.66 -11.94 12.05
C ARG A 396 -37.91 -11.82 12.92
N GLU A 397 -38.28 -12.89 13.62
CA GLU A 397 -39.45 -12.92 14.51
C GLU A 397 -39.15 -12.42 15.93
N SER A 398 -37.88 -12.40 16.34
CA SER A 398 -37.47 -12.05 17.70
C SER A 398 -37.35 -10.54 17.90
N THR A 399 -37.93 -10.03 18.99
CA THR A 399 -37.73 -8.64 19.48
C THR A 399 -36.89 -8.58 20.77
N ASN A 400 -36.40 -9.72 21.27
CA ASN A 400 -35.64 -9.81 22.51
C ASN A 400 -34.13 -9.74 22.20
N SER A 401 -33.43 -8.74 22.76
CA SER A 401 -32.01 -8.49 22.47
C SER A 401 -31.08 -9.64 22.88
N THR A 402 -31.31 -10.28 24.03
CA THR A 402 -30.54 -11.45 24.47
C THR A 402 -30.72 -12.62 23.50
N LYS A 403 -31.95 -12.87 23.04
CA LYS A 403 -32.22 -13.93 22.07
C LYS A 403 -31.63 -13.62 20.70
N GLN A 404 -31.68 -12.36 20.28
CA GLN A 404 -31.03 -11.91 19.04
C GLN A 404 -29.51 -12.09 19.09
N ARG A 405 -28.87 -11.78 20.23
CA ARG A 405 -27.43 -12.06 20.42
C ARG A 405 -27.15 -13.56 20.30
N GLU A 406 -27.84 -14.40 21.05
CA GLU A 406 -27.67 -15.87 20.99
C GLU A 406 -27.80 -16.42 19.57
N LEU A 407 -28.83 -16.01 18.83
CA LEU A 407 -29.07 -16.48 17.46
C LEU A 407 -28.06 -15.90 16.46
N SER A 408 -27.62 -14.65 16.63
CA SER A 408 -26.61 -14.04 15.75
C SER A 408 -25.26 -14.74 15.93
N THR A 409 -24.85 -14.99 17.17
CA THR A 409 -23.63 -15.76 17.47
C THR A 409 -23.73 -17.18 16.91
N ARG A 410 -24.88 -17.86 17.07
CA ARG A 410 -25.09 -19.18 16.46
C ARG A 410 -24.99 -19.15 14.93
N PHE A 411 -25.60 -18.15 14.30
CA PHE A 411 -25.54 -18.01 12.84
C PHE A 411 -24.10 -17.84 12.38
N LEU A 412 -23.35 -16.86 12.93
CA LEU A 412 -21.96 -16.61 12.55
C LEU A 412 -21.07 -17.82 12.83
N ALA A 413 -21.30 -18.52 13.94
CA ALA A 413 -20.58 -19.73 14.27
C ALA A 413 -20.82 -20.86 13.26
N GLY A 414 -21.96 -20.93 12.56
CA GLY A 414 -22.26 -21.95 11.55
C GLY A 414 -22.08 -21.49 10.09
N PHE A 415 -22.10 -20.19 9.84
CA PHE A 415 -22.03 -19.59 8.51
C PHE A 415 -20.65 -19.80 7.86
N ASN A 416 -20.65 -20.26 6.61
CA ASN A 416 -19.43 -20.54 5.86
C ASN A 416 -19.40 -19.84 4.50
N TYR A 417 -20.17 -18.75 4.34
CA TYR A 417 -20.20 -17.93 3.12
C TYR A 417 -20.57 -18.73 1.86
N GLN A 418 -21.30 -19.83 2.03
CA GLN A 418 -21.81 -20.63 0.92
C GLN A 418 -23.20 -20.13 0.54
N TRP A 419 -23.37 -19.82 -0.74
CA TRP A 419 -24.67 -19.55 -1.33
C TRP A 419 -25.29 -20.84 -1.87
N ASP A 420 -26.55 -21.10 -1.53
CA ASP A 420 -27.31 -22.23 -2.06
C ASP A 420 -28.82 -21.93 -2.09
N GLU A 421 -29.60 -22.85 -2.65
CA GLU A 421 -31.04 -22.73 -2.85
C GLU A 421 -31.86 -22.62 -1.54
N ILE A 422 -31.27 -22.95 -0.38
CA ILE A 422 -31.93 -22.90 0.93
C ILE A 422 -31.54 -21.61 1.67
N LEU A 423 -30.24 -21.37 1.86
CA LEU A 423 -29.75 -20.23 2.62
C LEU A 423 -29.94 -18.91 1.86
N GLY A 424 -29.70 -18.90 0.55
CA GLY A 424 -29.76 -17.69 -0.28
C GLY A 424 -31.09 -16.93 -0.14
N PRO A 425 -32.26 -17.57 -0.35
CA PRO A 425 -33.55 -16.93 -0.14
C PRO A 425 -33.78 -16.43 1.30
N ALA A 426 -33.27 -17.14 2.31
CA ALA A 426 -33.39 -16.72 3.71
C ALA A 426 -32.54 -15.48 4.01
N VAL A 427 -31.33 -15.40 3.45
CA VAL A 427 -30.45 -14.23 3.52
C VAL A 427 -31.09 -13.03 2.83
N LEU A 428 -31.59 -13.19 1.60
CA LEU A 428 -32.26 -12.10 0.88
C LEU A 428 -33.48 -11.58 1.64
N GLN A 429 -34.24 -12.48 2.26
CA GLN A 429 -35.39 -12.08 3.05
C GLN A 429 -34.99 -11.36 4.35
N PHE A 430 -33.89 -11.77 4.99
CA PHE A 430 -33.31 -11.09 6.16
C PHE A 430 -32.79 -9.70 5.80
N VAL A 431 -32.06 -9.57 4.68
CA VAL A 431 -31.57 -8.29 4.15
C VAL A 431 -32.76 -7.38 3.78
N ALA A 432 -33.78 -7.89 3.09
CA ALA A 432 -34.98 -7.12 2.76
C ALA A 432 -35.74 -6.59 3.98
N ASP A 433 -35.66 -7.26 5.13
CA ASP A 433 -36.19 -6.75 6.39
C ASP A 433 -35.24 -5.72 7.04
N ALA A 434 -33.92 -5.88 6.87
CA ALA A 434 -32.93 -4.89 7.29
C ALA A 434 -33.07 -3.55 6.54
N GLU A 435 -33.41 -3.57 5.26
CA GLU A 435 -33.66 -2.37 4.44
C GLU A 435 -34.88 -1.54 4.91
N LYS A 436 -35.68 -2.03 5.86
CA LYS A 436 -36.80 -1.30 6.47
C LYS A 436 -36.40 -0.53 7.73
N LEU A 437 -35.17 -0.70 8.19
CA LEU A 437 -34.63 -0.11 9.42
C LEU A 437 -33.78 1.11 9.07
N LYS A 438 -33.16 1.73 10.07
CA LYS A 438 -32.20 2.81 9.81
C LYS A 438 -31.00 2.25 9.01
N PRO A 439 -30.40 3.04 8.10
CA PRO A 439 -29.18 2.66 7.41
C PRO A 439 -28.06 2.36 8.42
N LEU A 440 -27.19 1.42 8.06
CA LEU A 440 -26.02 1.09 8.87
C LEU A 440 -25.06 2.27 8.95
N PHE A 441 -24.99 3.06 7.88
CA PHE A 441 -24.02 4.14 7.73
C PHE A 441 -24.67 5.41 7.18
N THR A 442 -24.15 6.56 7.60
CA THR A 442 -24.53 7.89 7.08
C THR A 442 -23.28 8.75 7.01
N LEU A 443 -23.25 9.74 6.12
CA LEU A 443 -22.07 10.60 5.93
C LEU A 443 -21.64 11.39 7.18
N ARG A 444 -22.54 11.60 8.15
CA ARG A 444 -22.29 12.39 9.37
C ARG A 444 -21.85 11.59 10.60
N THR A 445 -21.93 10.27 10.54
CA THR A 445 -21.72 9.45 11.73
C THR A 445 -20.83 8.28 11.38
N VAL A 446 -19.66 8.25 12.01
CA VAL A 446 -18.75 7.12 12.00
C VAL A 446 -19.22 6.14 13.08
N SER A 447 -19.33 4.86 12.77
CA SER A 447 -19.78 3.82 13.70
C SER A 447 -18.82 2.62 13.68
N GLY A 448 -18.39 2.17 14.86
CA GLY A 448 -17.57 0.98 15.01
C GLY A 448 -18.37 -0.31 14.87
N GLN A 449 -17.76 -1.36 14.28
CA GLN A 449 -18.41 -2.68 14.20
C GLN A 449 -18.72 -3.27 15.58
N ASN A 450 -17.92 -2.92 16.59
CA ASN A 450 -18.11 -3.38 17.97
C ASN A 450 -19.24 -2.65 18.69
N ASP A 451 -19.50 -1.39 18.33
CA ASP A 451 -20.59 -0.58 18.88
C ASP A 451 -21.96 -1.06 18.36
N MET A 452 -21.97 -1.83 17.27
CA MET A 452 -23.18 -2.41 16.71
C MET A 452 -23.71 -3.54 17.60
N SER A 453 -25.03 -3.56 17.81
CA SER A 453 -25.70 -4.75 18.36
C SER A 453 -25.43 -5.98 17.49
N SER A 454 -25.43 -7.19 18.06
CA SER A 454 -25.10 -8.42 17.33
C SER A 454 -25.94 -8.63 16.07
N ILE A 455 -27.22 -8.26 16.08
CA ILE A 455 -28.09 -8.35 14.90
C ILE A 455 -27.75 -7.28 13.85
N THR A 456 -27.32 -6.09 14.26
CA THR A 456 -26.84 -5.04 13.35
C THR A 456 -25.52 -5.46 12.70
N ARG A 457 -24.60 -6.03 13.48
CA ARG A 457 -23.34 -6.59 12.97
C ARG A 457 -23.59 -7.72 11.96
N LEU A 458 -24.55 -8.61 12.24
CA LEU A 458 -24.93 -9.65 11.27
C LEU A 458 -25.45 -9.07 9.95
N ARG A 459 -26.22 -7.98 9.98
CA ARG A 459 -26.65 -7.28 8.74
C ARG A 459 -25.47 -6.71 7.98
N PHE A 460 -24.54 -6.08 8.68
CA PHE A 460 -23.31 -5.56 8.09
C PHE A 460 -22.55 -6.68 7.37
N ILE A 461 -22.26 -7.78 8.06
CA ILE A 461 -21.51 -8.93 7.52
C ILE A 461 -22.18 -9.50 6.27
N LEU A 462 -23.50 -9.78 6.34
CA LEU A 462 -24.22 -10.38 5.21
C LEU A 462 -24.28 -9.44 4.01
N LYS A 463 -24.46 -8.13 4.23
CA LYS A 463 -24.49 -7.15 3.14
C LYS A 463 -23.12 -6.95 2.51
N GLN A 464 -22.06 -6.90 3.32
CA GLN A 464 -20.69 -6.81 2.84
C GLN A 464 -20.29 -8.08 2.06
N TRP A 465 -20.68 -9.27 2.54
CA TRP A 465 -20.51 -10.53 1.81
C TRP A 465 -21.18 -10.52 0.43
N ILE A 466 -22.46 -10.10 0.37
CA ILE A 466 -23.19 -10.00 -0.89
C ILE A 466 -22.44 -9.10 -1.88
N LEU A 467 -21.95 -7.95 -1.42
CA LEU A 467 -21.22 -6.99 -2.24
C LEU A 467 -19.88 -7.56 -2.74
N ASP A 468 -19.16 -8.27 -1.86
CA ASP A 468 -17.80 -8.74 -2.13
C ASP A 468 -17.76 -9.96 -3.04
N ASP A 469 -18.68 -10.91 -2.85
CA ASP A 469 -18.56 -12.28 -3.37
C ASP A 469 -19.70 -12.75 -4.27
N LEU A 470 -20.91 -12.16 -4.18
CA LEU A 470 -22.09 -12.69 -4.88
C LEU A 470 -22.46 -11.83 -6.07
N SER A 471 -22.70 -12.44 -7.22
CA SER A 471 -23.13 -11.78 -8.44
C SER A 471 -24.65 -11.53 -8.48
N ALA A 472 -25.08 -10.70 -9.43
CA ALA A 472 -26.49 -10.58 -9.77
C ALA A 472 -27.13 -11.86 -10.32
N LEU A 473 -26.35 -12.84 -10.80
CA LEU A 473 -26.89 -14.15 -11.20
C LEU A 473 -27.41 -14.93 -9.98
N GLU A 474 -26.78 -14.74 -8.83
CA GLU A 474 -27.15 -15.40 -7.57
C GLU A 474 -28.24 -14.61 -6.82
N THR A 475 -28.04 -13.30 -6.68
CA THR A 475 -28.87 -12.44 -5.82
C THR A 475 -30.04 -11.79 -6.55
N GLY A 476 -29.99 -11.74 -7.88
CA GLY A 476 -30.85 -10.87 -8.68
C GLY A 476 -30.51 -9.39 -8.51
N ALA A 477 -31.38 -8.52 -9.01
CA ALA A 477 -31.26 -7.07 -8.81
C ALA A 477 -31.52 -6.71 -7.34
N LEU A 478 -30.50 -6.18 -6.65
CA LEU A 478 -30.55 -5.89 -5.22
C LEU A 478 -29.97 -4.52 -4.90
N LYS A 479 -30.77 -3.61 -4.34
CA LYS A 479 -30.32 -2.28 -3.87
C LYS A 479 -30.15 -2.26 -2.35
N PHE A 480 -29.07 -1.67 -1.87
CA PHE A 480 -28.90 -1.31 -0.46
C PHE A 480 -29.39 0.12 -0.19
N GLN A 481 -30.02 0.35 0.96
CA GLN A 481 -30.49 1.67 1.39
C GLN A 481 -29.34 2.66 1.63
N GLU A 482 -28.15 2.18 2.01
CA GLU A 482 -26.95 3.01 2.22
C GLU A 482 -26.52 3.70 0.93
N ALA A 483 -26.87 3.14 -0.24
CA ALA A 483 -26.65 3.77 -1.53
C ALA A 483 -27.26 5.18 -1.60
N ASP A 484 -28.38 5.45 -0.90
CA ASP A 484 -29.00 6.76 -0.90
C ASP A 484 -28.19 7.80 -0.09
N SER A 485 -27.37 7.34 0.86
CA SER A 485 -26.42 8.19 1.60
C SER A 485 -25.12 8.35 0.83
N PHE A 486 -24.45 7.23 0.51
CA PHE A 486 -23.20 7.19 -0.22
C PHE A 486 -23.09 5.88 -1.01
N PRO A 487 -22.78 5.90 -2.32
CA PRO A 487 -22.35 7.06 -3.13
C PRO A 487 -23.44 8.08 -3.48
N GLY A 488 -24.71 7.81 -3.20
CA GLY A 488 -25.83 8.74 -3.39
C GLY A 488 -26.97 8.16 -4.23
N ALA A 489 -28.19 8.66 -3.99
CA ALA A 489 -29.37 8.19 -4.71
C ALA A 489 -29.33 8.52 -6.21
N VAL A 490 -30.00 7.72 -7.04
CA VAL A 490 -30.18 7.98 -8.48
C VAL A 490 -31.62 8.37 -8.78
N SER A 491 -31.81 9.35 -9.66
CA SER A 491 -33.15 9.82 -10.04
C SER A 491 -33.94 8.74 -10.77
N ALA A 492 -35.18 8.49 -10.36
CA ALA A 492 -36.12 7.65 -11.11
C ALA A 492 -36.43 8.17 -12.52
N GLN A 493 -36.14 9.45 -12.80
CA GLN A 493 -36.30 10.07 -14.12
C GLN A 493 -35.07 9.91 -15.02
N ALA A 494 -33.97 9.37 -14.51
CA ALA A 494 -32.78 9.11 -15.31
C ALA A 494 -33.07 8.02 -16.34
N ILE A 495 -32.59 8.20 -17.57
CA ILE A 495 -32.81 7.23 -18.65
C ILE A 495 -31.73 6.15 -18.53
N ARG A 496 -32.17 4.89 -18.46
CA ARG A 496 -31.33 3.71 -18.63
C ARG A 496 -31.37 3.35 -20.10
N GLY A 497 -30.23 3.20 -20.75
CA GLY A 497 -30.22 2.89 -22.17
C GLY A 497 -28.88 2.44 -22.69
N VAL A 498 -28.89 2.06 -23.97
CA VAL A 498 -27.72 1.61 -24.70
C VAL A 498 -26.83 2.79 -25.06
N ALA A 499 -25.55 2.66 -24.77
CA ALA A 499 -24.52 3.61 -25.12
C ALA A 499 -23.32 2.89 -25.73
N ARG A 500 -22.78 3.45 -26.80
CA ARG A 500 -21.48 3.08 -27.34
C ARG A 500 -20.45 4.09 -26.89
N VAL A 501 -19.32 3.60 -26.39
CA VAL A 501 -18.23 4.43 -25.89
C VAL A 501 -16.90 3.84 -26.36
N GLU A 502 -15.94 4.71 -26.61
CA GLU A 502 -14.56 4.32 -26.90
C GLU A 502 -13.71 4.47 -25.64
N VAL A 503 -12.92 3.44 -25.34
CA VAL A 503 -11.92 3.46 -24.27
C VAL A 503 -10.55 3.16 -24.85
N ASN A 504 -9.51 3.82 -24.33
CA ASN A 504 -8.14 3.50 -24.70
C ASN A 504 -7.66 2.27 -23.93
N GLY A 505 -7.67 1.11 -24.59
CA GLY A 505 -7.15 -0.15 -24.07
C GLY A 505 -5.64 -0.31 -24.24
N THR A 506 -4.91 0.76 -24.54
CA THR A 506 -3.44 0.78 -24.46
C THR A 506 -3.00 1.54 -23.21
N TYR A 507 -2.14 0.91 -22.43
CA TYR A 507 -1.47 1.49 -21.29
C TYR A 507 -0.06 0.92 -21.19
N LYS A 508 0.93 1.82 -21.14
CA LYS A 508 2.33 1.46 -21.05
C LYS A 508 3.04 2.51 -20.22
N THR A 509 3.55 2.10 -19.06
CA THR A 509 4.43 2.92 -18.22
C THR A 509 5.78 3.13 -18.89
N ASP A 510 6.50 4.13 -18.41
CA ASP A 510 7.88 4.38 -18.77
C ASP A 510 8.76 3.96 -17.58
N PRO A 511 9.70 3.01 -17.76
CA PRO A 511 10.51 2.47 -16.67
C PRO A 511 11.34 3.53 -15.95
N ASN A 512 11.67 4.65 -16.61
CA ASN A 512 12.43 5.75 -16.02
C ASN A 512 11.53 6.89 -15.51
N PHE A 513 10.22 6.79 -15.72
CA PHE A 513 9.21 7.69 -15.18
C PHE A 513 8.25 6.89 -14.29
N PHE A 514 8.77 6.40 -13.17
CA PHE A 514 7.94 5.78 -12.16
C PHE A 514 6.95 6.77 -11.55
N MET A 515 5.70 6.33 -11.35
CA MET A 515 4.68 7.03 -10.60
C MET A 515 3.94 6.07 -9.66
N GLY A 516 3.48 6.56 -8.51
CA GLY A 516 2.70 5.75 -7.57
C GLY A 516 1.38 5.26 -8.17
N SER A 517 0.97 4.02 -7.88
CA SER A 517 -0.24 3.36 -8.42
C SER A 517 -0.23 3.19 -9.94
N GLN A 518 0.88 2.75 -10.53
CA GLN A 518 1.02 2.65 -11.99
C GLN A 518 0.75 1.25 -12.59
N ASP A 519 0.44 0.23 -11.79
CA ASP A 519 0.19 -1.15 -12.26
C ASP A 519 -1.01 -1.27 -13.21
N SER A 520 -1.93 -0.31 -13.14
CA SER A 520 -3.05 -0.18 -14.06
C SER A 520 -3.50 1.29 -14.18
N VAL A 521 -4.35 1.57 -15.15
CA VAL A 521 -4.98 2.88 -15.34
C VAL A 521 -6.50 2.76 -15.47
N LEU A 522 -7.23 3.67 -14.82
CA LEU A 522 -8.68 3.79 -14.95
C LEU A 522 -9.04 4.59 -16.21
N ARG A 523 -9.95 4.04 -17.03
CA ARG A 523 -10.54 4.72 -18.19
C ARG A 523 -12.02 5.03 -17.96
N PRO A 524 -12.43 6.31 -17.98
CA PRO A 524 -13.83 6.69 -17.78
C PRO A 524 -14.70 6.29 -18.97
N THR A 525 -15.90 5.80 -18.69
CA THR A 525 -16.92 5.51 -19.72
C THR A 525 -17.98 6.62 -19.85
N GLY A 526 -18.02 7.56 -18.90
CA GLY A 526 -19.09 8.56 -18.79
C GLY A 526 -20.45 7.96 -18.41
N ARG A 527 -20.46 6.73 -17.86
CA ARG A 527 -21.68 6.01 -17.44
C ARG A 527 -21.71 5.78 -15.94
N TYR A 528 -22.92 5.67 -15.41
CA TYR A 528 -23.20 5.39 -14.01
C TYR A 528 -24.22 4.26 -13.90
N LEU A 529 -23.89 3.22 -13.15
CA LEU A 529 -24.80 2.13 -12.82
C LEU A 529 -25.64 2.51 -11.61
N ALA A 530 -26.97 2.50 -11.78
CA ALA A 530 -27.87 2.79 -10.68
C ALA A 530 -27.79 1.69 -9.59
N PRO A 531 -27.92 2.05 -8.30
CA PRO A 531 -27.83 1.08 -7.21
C PRO A 531 -28.83 -0.07 -7.37
N GLY A 532 -28.31 -1.29 -7.41
CA GLY A 532 -29.09 -2.53 -7.53
C GLY A 532 -29.75 -2.78 -8.89
N GLU A 533 -29.45 -1.96 -9.90
CA GLU A 533 -29.83 -2.25 -11.28
C GLU A 533 -28.70 -3.00 -12.00
N LEU A 534 -29.06 -3.66 -13.11
CA LEU A 534 -28.12 -4.44 -13.91
C LEU A 534 -27.78 -3.68 -15.19
N ALA A 535 -26.53 -3.79 -15.63
CA ALA A 535 -26.11 -3.38 -16.94
C ALA A 535 -25.42 -4.53 -17.68
N THR A 536 -25.50 -4.52 -19.00
CA THR A 536 -24.74 -5.44 -19.85
C THR A 536 -23.63 -4.65 -20.51
N LEU A 537 -22.39 -5.10 -20.32
CA LEU A 537 -21.21 -4.60 -21.03
C LEU A 537 -20.85 -5.58 -22.14
N THR A 538 -20.76 -5.07 -23.36
CA THR A 538 -20.30 -5.82 -24.53
C THR A 538 -18.97 -5.26 -25.02
N ILE A 539 -17.97 -6.13 -25.18
CA ILE A 539 -16.64 -5.77 -25.67
C ILE A 539 -16.30 -6.51 -26.97
N PRO A 540 -15.35 -6.01 -27.78
CA PRO A 540 -14.85 -6.74 -28.93
C PRO A 540 -14.21 -8.08 -28.53
N GLU A 541 -14.42 -9.13 -29.32
CA GLU A 541 -13.79 -10.45 -29.11
C GLU A 541 -12.26 -10.39 -28.98
N SER A 542 -11.61 -9.40 -29.62
CA SER A 542 -10.16 -9.18 -29.51
C SER A 542 -9.69 -8.74 -28.13
N ALA A 543 -10.59 -8.24 -27.27
CA ALA A 543 -10.30 -7.74 -25.94
C ALA A 543 -10.63 -8.76 -24.83
N VAL A 544 -11.29 -9.87 -25.15
CA VAL A 544 -11.70 -10.90 -24.20
C VAL A 544 -10.47 -11.58 -23.58
N GLY A 545 -10.41 -11.62 -22.25
CA GLY A 545 -9.32 -12.27 -21.49
C GLY A 545 -7.96 -11.59 -21.65
N LYS A 546 -7.95 -10.28 -21.92
CA LYS A 546 -6.73 -9.48 -22.13
C LYS A 546 -6.36 -8.58 -20.94
N GLY A 547 -6.69 -9.01 -19.71
CA GLY A 547 -6.37 -8.25 -18.49
C GLY A 547 -7.20 -6.99 -18.29
N LEU A 548 -8.36 -6.86 -18.99
CA LEU A 548 -9.28 -5.75 -18.75
C LEU A 548 -10.25 -6.08 -17.62
N VAL A 549 -10.50 -5.10 -16.76
CA VAL A 549 -11.46 -5.21 -15.66
C VAL A 549 -12.47 -4.07 -15.74
N ALA A 550 -13.77 -4.38 -15.70
CA ALA A 550 -14.79 -3.36 -15.51
C ALA A 550 -14.99 -3.08 -14.01
N ARG A 551 -15.01 -1.80 -13.63
CA ARG A 551 -15.23 -1.36 -12.25
C ARG A 551 -16.47 -0.49 -12.14
N VAL A 552 -17.33 -0.80 -11.17
CA VAL A 552 -18.50 0.00 -10.80
C VAL A 552 -18.22 0.68 -9.45
N GLY A 553 -17.94 1.98 -9.50
CA GLY A 553 -17.53 2.83 -8.37
C GLY A 553 -16.05 3.21 -8.47
N ILE A 554 -15.71 4.49 -8.34
CA ILE A 554 -14.31 4.95 -8.45
C ILE A 554 -13.47 4.53 -7.23
N HIS A 555 -14.12 4.30 -6.09
CA HIS A 555 -13.49 3.99 -4.81
C HIS A 555 -12.83 2.61 -4.85
N TYR A 556 -11.50 2.55 -4.73
CA TYR A 556 -10.77 1.28 -4.74
C TYR A 556 -10.39 0.79 -3.35
N ALA A 557 -10.37 1.69 -2.36
CA ALA A 557 -9.86 1.39 -1.04
C ALA A 557 -10.80 0.50 -0.23
N ASP A 558 -10.21 -0.46 0.47
CA ASP A 558 -10.84 -1.20 1.55
C ASP A 558 -10.56 -0.49 2.88
N LEU A 559 -11.58 0.15 3.46
CA LEU A 559 -11.40 0.86 4.72
C LEU A 559 -11.14 -0.08 5.90
N GLU A 560 -11.55 -1.35 5.83
CA GLU A 560 -11.24 -2.34 6.85
C GLU A 560 -9.72 -2.58 6.93
N ARG A 561 -8.93 -2.10 5.95
CA ARG A 561 -7.45 -2.08 5.99
C ARG A 561 -6.90 -1.23 7.15
N THR A 562 -7.59 -0.17 7.55
CA THR A 562 -6.97 0.86 8.39
C THR A 562 -7.89 1.39 9.48
N TYR A 563 -9.21 1.22 9.33
CA TYR A 563 -10.20 1.75 10.26
C TYR A 563 -10.99 0.65 10.96
N PHE A 564 -11.45 0.97 12.17
CA PHE A 564 -12.39 0.15 12.95
C PHE A 564 -13.81 0.71 12.95
N GLN A 565 -13.95 1.96 12.49
CA GLN A 565 -15.19 2.70 12.48
C GLN A 565 -15.41 3.30 11.08
N PHE A 566 -16.66 3.28 10.62
CA PHE A 566 -16.97 3.64 9.24
C PHE A 566 -18.21 4.54 9.16
N ASN A 567 -18.22 5.47 8.19
CA ASN A 567 -19.39 6.25 7.79
C ASN A 567 -19.99 5.81 6.44
N ARG A 568 -19.45 4.73 5.87
CA ARG A 568 -19.94 3.97 4.70
C ARG A 568 -19.55 2.50 4.84
N PHE A 569 -20.02 1.62 3.95
CA PHE A 569 -19.46 0.27 3.89
C PHE A 569 -17.95 0.33 3.58
N PRO A 570 -17.10 -0.50 4.21
CA PRO A 570 -15.66 -0.49 4.01
C PRO A 570 -15.22 -0.65 2.56
N ARG A 571 -15.93 -1.48 1.81
CA ARG A 571 -15.80 -1.63 0.36
C ARG A 571 -17.13 -1.29 -0.28
N ILE A 572 -17.12 -0.53 -1.36
CA ILE A 572 -18.35 -0.06 -2.04
C ILE A 572 -18.36 -0.26 -3.56
N SER A 573 -17.24 -0.67 -4.13
CA SER A 573 -17.08 -0.87 -5.56
C SER A 573 -16.99 -2.35 -5.90
N ARG A 574 -17.40 -2.68 -7.13
CA ARG A 574 -17.31 -4.04 -7.67
C ARG A 574 -16.46 -4.06 -8.93
N THR A 575 -15.72 -5.14 -9.11
CA THR A 575 -14.87 -5.39 -10.27
C THR A 575 -15.32 -6.67 -10.98
N PHE A 576 -15.18 -6.67 -12.31
CA PHE A 576 -15.61 -7.75 -13.18
C PHE A 576 -14.52 -7.99 -14.23
N GLU A 577 -13.89 -9.15 -14.21
CA GLU A 577 -12.94 -9.55 -15.25
C GLU A 577 -13.66 -9.70 -16.59
N LEU A 578 -13.08 -9.15 -17.65
CA LEU A 578 -13.67 -9.17 -18.98
C LEU A 578 -13.22 -10.39 -19.79
N ASN A 579 -13.58 -11.58 -19.28
CA ASN A 579 -13.26 -12.89 -19.86
C ASN A 579 -14.34 -13.43 -20.80
N SER A 580 -15.40 -12.68 -21.04
CA SER A 580 -16.42 -12.94 -22.07
C SER A 580 -16.75 -11.66 -22.82
N SER A 581 -17.23 -11.80 -24.06
CA SER A 581 -17.63 -10.64 -24.88
C SER A 581 -18.89 -9.94 -24.37
N GLU A 582 -19.68 -10.61 -23.53
CA GLU A 582 -20.84 -10.05 -22.83
C GLU A 582 -20.70 -10.33 -21.33
N VAL A 583 -20.77 -9.28 -20.50
CA VAL A 583 -20.62 -9.35 -19.04
C VAL A 583 -21.76 -8.59 -18.38
N ILE A 584 -22.43 -9.23 -17.42
CA ILE A 584 -23.47 -8.58 -16.60
C ILE A 584 -22.79 -7.89 -15.42
N LEU A 585 -23.02 -6.59 -15.31
CA LEU A 585 -22.54 -5.72 -14.26
C LEU A 585 -23.64 -5.46 -13.24
N ASP A 586 -23.27 -5.45 -11.97
CA ASP A 586 -24.13 -5.07 -10.86
C ASP A 586 -23.34 -4.31 -9.79
N ASN A 587 -24.04 -3.54 -8.96
CA ASN A 587 -23.52 -3.06 -7.68
C ASN A 587 -24.71 -2.61 -6.80
N PRO A 588 -24.96 -3.25 -5.63
CA PRO A 588 -26.02 -2.83 -4.71
C PRO A 588 -25.97 -1.38 -4.24
N LEU A 589 -24.78 -0.76 -4.28
CA LEU A 589 -24.54 0.64 -3.94
C LEU A 589 -24.48 1.56 -5.17
N GLY A 590 -24.39 0.99 -6.38
CA GLY A 590 -24.21 1.73 -7.63
C GLY A 590 -22.82 2.37 -7.75
N GLY A 591 -22.58 3.07 -8.85
CA GLY A 591 -21.30 3.75 -9.06
C GLY A 591 -21.05 4.14 -10.52
N ALA A 592 -20.09 5.03 -10.72
CA ALA A 592 -19.57 5.34 -12.05
C ALA A 592 -18.84 4.11 -12.63
N LEU A 593 -18.96 3.88 -13.94
CA LEU A 593 -18.41 2.73 -14.63
C LEU A 593 -17.08 3.10 -15.29
N TYR A 594 -16.04 2.32 -15.00
CA TYR A 594 -14.68 2.46 -15.52
C TYR A 594 -14.21 1.15 -16.14
N ILE A 595 -13.24 1.26 -17.06
CA ILE A 595 -12.44 0.13 -17.53
C ILE A 595 -11.03 0.32 -16.98
N GLU A 596 -10.56 -0.63 -16.17
CA GLU A 596 -9.18 -0.75 -15.73
C GLU A 596 -8.37 -1.47 -16.81
N VAL A 597 -7.22 -0.90 -17.14
CA VAL A 597 -6.29 -1.41 -18.14
C VAL A 597 -4.95 -1.63 -17.44
N GLU A 598 -4.51 -2.88 -17.33
CA GLU A 598 -3.22 -3.25 -16.74
C GLU A 598 -2.04 -2.70 -17.57
N ASP A 599 -0.92 -2.42 -16.90
CA ASP A 599 0.30 -2.00 -17.57
C ASP A 599 0.79 -3.04 -18.59
N GLY A 600 1.37 -2.56 -19.69
CA GLY A 600 1.78 -3.38 -20.82
C GLY A 600 0.65 -3.78 -21.78
N THR A 601 -0.62 -3.52 -21.44
CA THR A 601 -1.75 -3.80 -22.34
C THR A 601 -1.68 -2.93 -23.59
N ASN A 602 -1.88 -3.53 -24.77
CA ASN A 602 -1.81 -2.83 -26.04
C ASN A 602 -2.94 -3.24 -27.00
N LEU A 603 -4.17 -2.81 -26.71
CA LEU A 603 -5.35 -3.14 -27.50
C LEU A 603 -5.84 -1.99 -28.40
N GLY A 604 -5.23 -0.81 -28.30
CA GLY A 604 -5.65 0.38 -29.01
C GLY A 604 -6.98 0.91 -28.50
N ILE A 605 -7.70 1.66 -29.35
CA ILE A 605 -9.03 2.17 -29.02
C ILE A 605 -10.06 1.05 -29.19
N LEU A 606 -10.83 0.80 -28.12
CA LEU A 606 -11.87 -0.22 -28.06
C LEU A 606 -13.25 0.46 -28.06
N GLU A 607 -14.10 0.15 -29.02
CA GLU A 607 -15.53 0.47 -28.96
C GLU A 607 -16.24 -0.59 -28.11
N ILE A 608 -16.84 -0.17 -27.00
CA ILE A 608 -17.64 -1.02 -26.12
C ILE A 608 -19.09 -0.52 -26.10
N GLU A 609 -20.03 -1.44 -25.86
CA GLU A 609 -21.46 -1.13 -25.72
C GLU A 609 -21.89 -1.40 -24.28
N ILE A 610 -22.65 -0.48 -23.70
CA ILE A 610 -23.15 -0.55 -22.33
C ILE A 610 -24.66 -0.36 -22.39
N ASP A 611 -25.43 -1.38 -22.02
CA ASP A 611 -26.90 -1.33 -21.89
C ASP A 611 -27.31 -1.30 -20.42
N GLY A 612 -28.32 -0.50 -20.07
CA GLY A 612 -28.85 -0.40 -18.71
C GLY A 612 -28.21 0.68 -17.82
N ALA A 613 -27.11 1.31 -18.24
CA ALA A 613 -26.47 2.38 -17.49
C ALA A 613 -27.05 3.77 -17.80
N ILE A 614 -26.73 4.74 -16.94
CA ILE A 614 -27.18 6.14 -17.03
C ILE A 614 -26.01 7.03 -17.47
N GLU A 615 -26.28 8.07 -18.26
CA GLU A 615 -25.28 9.09 -18.56
C GLU A 615 -24.89 9.90 -17.32
N MET A 616 -23.59 9.95 -17.03
CA MET A 616 -23.04 10.79 -15.97
C MET A 616 -22.67 12.17 -16.53
N PRO A 617 -23.01 13.28 -15.82
CA PRO A 617 -22.56 14.61 -16.20
C PRO A 617 -21.04 14.66 -16.30
N SER A 618 -20.51 14.88 -17.50
CA SER A 618 -19.07 14.92 -17.74
C SER A 618 -18.69 16.02 -18.73
N TYR A 619 -17.51 16.60 -18.53
CA TYR A 619 -16.82 17.41 -19.52
C TYR A 619 -15.44 16.79 -19.79
N SER A 620 -15.18 16.40 -21.03
CA SER A 620 -13.95 15.73 -21.42
C SER A 620 -13.33 16.40 -22.65
N ARG A 621 -12.01 16.60 -22.62
CA ARG A 621 -11.21 17.04 -23.78
C ARG A 621 -10.78 15.87 -24.68
N LYS A 622 -10.95 14.63 -24.21
CA LYS A 622 -10.63 13.43 -24.98
C LYS A 622 -11.51 13.35 -26.23
N GLY A 623 -10.87 13.05 -27.36
CA GLY A 623 -11.54 12.88 -28.66
C GLY A 623 -12.17 11.50 -28.88
N LEU A 624 -12.68 10.85 -27.83
CA LEU A 624 -13.23 9.49 -27.89
C LEU A 624 -14.76 9.51 -28.03
N LEU A 625 -15.32 8.52 -28.72
CA LEU A 625 -16.78 8.31 -28.75
C LEU A 625 -17.32 8.14 -27.31
N GLY A 626 -18.41 8.84 -27.01
CA GLY A 626 -19.00 8.82 -25.66
C GLY A 626 -18.47 9.91 -24.73
N SER A 627 -17.31 10.51 -25.03
CA SER A 627 -16.83 11.72 -24.35
C SER A 627 -17.67 12.94 -24.71
N ASN A 628 -17.76 13.92 -23.80
CA ASN A 628 -18.55 15.13 -23.97
C ASN A 628 -17.70 16.41 -23.83
N ALA A 629 -17.46 17.12 -24.93
CA ALA A 629 -16.82 18.45 -24.91
C ALA A 629 -17.82 19.62 -24.96
N ASP A 630 -19.14 19.35 -24.93
CA ASP A 630 -20.17 20.41 -24.93
C ASP A 630 -20.41 20.93 -23.51
N LEU A 631 -19.93 22.16 -23.27
CA LEU A 631 -20.10 22.88 -22.02
C LEU A 631 -21.58 23.04 -21.62
N LYS A 632 -22.49 23.30 -22.57
CA LYS A 632 -23.91 23.47 -22.24
C LYS A 632 -24.55 22.17 -21.81
N ARG A 633 -24.17 21.06 -22.47
CA ARG A 633 -24.61 19.71 -22.07
C ARG A 633 -24.11 19.37 -20.67
N PHE A 634 -22.84 19.66 -20.37
CA PHE A 634 -22.29 19.48 -19.03
C PHE A 634 -23.05 20.30 -17.97
N GLN A 635 -23.24 21.59 -18.24
CA GLN A 635 -23.99 22.51 -17.36
C GLN A 635 -25.43 22.03 -17.11
N GLU A 636 -26.10 21.52 -18.14
CA GLU A 636 -27.43 20.95 -17.99
C GLU A 636 -27.41 19.63 -17.19
N GLY A 637 -26.38 18.80 -17.38
CA GLY A 637 -26.17 17.58 -16.62
C GLY A 637 -26.03 17.85 -15.12
N ILE A 638 -25.13 18.76 -14.72
CA ILE A 638 -24.93 19.11 -13.30
C ILE A 638 -26.15 19.83 -12.72
N ARG A 639 -26.87 20.63 -13.52
CA ARG A 639 -28.10 21.32 -13.08
C ARG A 639 -29.27 20.35 -12.86
N THR A 640 -29.36 19.31 -13.68
CA THR A 640 -30.43 18.30 -13.58
C THR A 640 -30.12 17.21 -12.57
N ALA A 641 -28.83 16.97 -12.27
CA ALA A 641 -28.37 16.17 -11.13
C ALA A 641 -29.06 14.80 -11.05
N LYS A 642 -29.06 14.05 -12.15
CA LYS A 642 -29.77 12.76 -12.24
C LYS A 642 -29.02 11.59 -11.60
N VAL A 643 -27.71 11.74 -11.45
CA VAL A 643 -26.80 10.84 -10.75
C VAL A 643 -25.95 11.67 -9.76
N PRO A 644 -25.30 11.06 -8.76
CA PRO A 644 -24.75 11.80 -7.63
C PRO A 644 -23.39 12.46 -7.89
N TRP A 645 -22.76 12.15 -9.02
CA TRP A 645 -21.37 12.52 -9.32
C TRP A 645 -21.28 13.17 -10.70
N PHE A 646 -20.23 13.97 -10.90
CA PHE A 646 -19.86 14.51 -12.21
C PHE A 646 -18.35 14.36 -12.44
N GLU A 647 -17.95 14.41 -13.70
CA GLU A 647 -16.54 14.26 -14.10
C GLU A 647 -16.02 15.42 -14.94
N ILE A 648 -14.75 15.74 -14.74
CA ILE A 648 -13.97 16.66 -15.58
C ILE A 648 -12.69 15.93 -15.98
N ILE A 649 -12.46 15.80 -17.28
CA ILE A 649 -11.37 14.98 -17.82
C ILE A 649 -10.58 15.83 -18.83
N GLY A 650 -9.31 16.07 -18.50
CA GLY A 650 -8.31 16.71 -19.33
C GLY A 650 -7.50 15.70 -20.13
N GLU A 651 -6.30 16.08 -20.54
CA GLU A 651 -5.33 15.16 -21.14
C GLU A 651 -4.46 14.48 -20.08
N SER A 652 -4.02 15.24 -19.08
CA SER A 652 -3.13 14.81 -17.99
C SER A 652 -3.79 14.88 -16.60
N PHE A 653 -4.96 15.52 -16.48
CA PHE A 653 -5.65 15.68 -15.21
C PHE A 653 -7.10 15.22 -15.28
N ALA A 654 -7.60 14.58 -14.23
CA ALA A 654 -8.99 14.14 -14.12
C ALA A 654 -9.58 14.41 -12.73
N LEU A 655 -10.90 14.54 -12.68
CA LEU A 655 -11.63 14.85 -11.47
C LEU A 655 -13.00 14.18 -11.45
N THR A 656 -13.36 13.53 -10.34
CA THR A 656 -14.69 12.92 -10.11
C THR A 656 -15.27 13.39 -8.77
N TYR A 657 -16.20 14.34 -8.81
CA TYR A 657 -16.70 15.04 -7.63
C TYR A 657 -18.21 14.90 -7.45
N PRO A 658 -18.73 15.04 -6.22
CA PRO A 658 -20.16 14.95 -5.93
C PRO A 658 -20.91 16.16 -6.49
N ILE A 659 -22.17 15.96 -6.91
CA ILE A 659 -23.03 17.03 -7.46
C ILE A 659 -23.17 18.24 -6.53
N GLY A 660 -23.13 18.04 -5.22
CA GLY A 660 -23.18 19.09 -4.21
C GLY A 660 -22.10 20.16 -4.37
N MET A 661 -20.96 19.79 -4.96
CA MET A 661 -19.84 20.68 -5.26
C MET A 661 -19.91 21.30 -6.67
N SER A 662 -20.83 20.87 -7.53
CA SER A 662 -20.85 21.26 -8.96
C SER A 662 -20.95 22.77 -9.23
N HIS A 663 -21.49 23.54 -8.27
CA HIS A 663 -21.56 25.01 -8.35
C HIS A 663 -20.18 25.69 -8.43
N ASN A 664 -19.13 25.00 -7.98
CA ASN A 664 -17.73 25.44 -8.05
C ASN A 664 -17.07 25.15 -9.42
N TYR A 665 -17.70 24.30 -10.25
CA TYR A 665 -17.11 23.73 -11.46
C TYR A 665 -17.96 23.96 -12.73
N VAL A 666 -18.81 25.00 -12.74
CA VAL A 666 -19.75 25.30 -13.84
C VAL A 666 -19.07 25.51 -15.20
N ASP A 667 -17.83 26.01 -15.19
CA ASP A 667 -16.95 26.05 -16.36
C ASP A 667 -15.64 25.33 -16.03
N PRO A 668 -15.44 24.09 -16.51
CA PRO A 668 -14.26 23.28 -16.20
C PRO A 668 -13.02 23.69 -17.00
N ARG A 669 -13.16 24.53 -18.03
CA ARG A 669 -12.04 24.80 -18.96
C ARG A 669 -10.85 25.50 -18.30
N PRO A 670 -11.02 26.57 -17.50
CA PRO A 670 -9.90 27.23 -16.84
C PRO A 670 -9.19 26.32 -15.83
N LEU A 671 -9.94 25.41 -15.19
CA LEU A 671 -9.37 24.42 -14.28
C LEU A 671 -8.47 23.46 -15.05
N LEU A 672 -8.97 22.90 -16.15
CA LEU A 672 -8.15 22.06 -17.00
C LEU A 672 -6.92 22.82 -17.53
N ASP A 673 -7.09 24.04 -18.04
CA ASP A 673 -5.95 24.81 -18.58
C ASP A 673 -4.82 25.02 -17.56
N ILE A 674 -5.17 25.35 -16.30
CA ILE A 674 -4.15 25.58 -15.27
C ILE A 674 -3.51 24.29 -14.76
N TRP A 675 -4.26 23.20 -14.64
CA TRP A 675 -3.73 21.90 -14.20
C TRP A 675 -2.86 21.23 -15.25
N GLU A 676 -3.24 21.30 -16.53
CA GLU A 676 -2.37 20.83 -17.63
C GLU A 676 -1.06 21.62 -17.63
N SER A 677 -1.11 22.95 -17.49
CA SER A 677 0.10 23.77 -17.38
C SER A 677 0.95 23.43 -16.17
N ALA A 678 0.34 23.13 -15.01
CA ALA A 678 1.05 22.75 -13.80
C ALA A 678 1.78 21.41 -13.96
N LEU A 679 1.13 20.42 -14.58
CA LEU A 679 1.71 19.11 -14.83
C LEU A 679 2.81 19.16 -15.91
N ASP A 680 2.66 20.03 -16.92
CA ASP A 680 3.73 20.32 -17.89
C ASP A 680 4.94 20.96 -17.20
N ASP A 681 4.73 21.99 -16.36
CA ASP A 681 5.79 22.64 -15.60
C ASP A 681 6.52 21.65 -14.66
N ILE A 682 5.79 20.71 -14.06
CA ILE A 682 6.37 19.61 -13.26
C ILE A 682 7.24 18.70 -14.14
N ASN A 683 6.75 18.25 -15.31
CA ASN A 683 7.53 17.37 -16.19
C ASN A 683 8.78 18.06 -16.76
N ILE A 684 8.68 19.35 -17.08
CA ILE A 684 9.84 20.17 -17.48
C ILE A 684 10.86 20.19 -16.35
N MET A 685 10.45 20.51 -15.12
CA MET A 685 11.36 20.51 -13.97
C MET A 685 11.94 19.12 -13.68
N ALA A 686 11.17 18.06 -13.88
CA ALA A 686 11.62 16.69 -13.68
C ALA A 686 12.46 16.14 -14.85
N GLY A 687 12.68 16.89 -15.93
CA GLY A 687 13.43 16.42 -17.09
C GLY A 687 12.73 15.31 -17.89
N ARG A 688 11.40 15.22 -17.78
CA ARG A 688 10.55 14.15 -18.34
C ARG A 688 9.80 14.60 -19.60
N PRO A 689 9.32 13.65 -20.43
CA PRO A 689 8.42 13.97 -21.53
C PRO A 689 7.15 14.69 -21.06
N LEU A 690 6.63 15.60 -21.88
CA LEU A 690 5.34 16.25 -21.61
C LEU A 690 4.17 15.27 -21.73
N ASP A 691 4.25 14.33 -22.68
CA ASP A 691 3.26 13.28 -22.83
C ASP A 691 3.29 12.34 -21.62
N ARG A 692 2.19 12.31 -20.85
CA ARG A 692 2.02 11.42 -19.70
C ARG A 692 1.31 10.14 -20.11
N PHE A 693 1.69 9.02 -19.49
CA PHE A 693 1.03 7.73 -19.75
C PHE A 693 -0.34 7.58 -19.06
N ARG A 694 -0.65 8.46 -18.10
CA ARG A 694 -1.94 8.50 -17.39
C ARG A 694 -2.31 9.92 -16.95
N GLU A 695 -3.59 10.09 -16.66
CA GLU A 695 -4.12 11.23 -15.93
C GLU A 695 -3.82 11.11 -14.42
N GLU A 696 -3.43 12.22 -13.78
CA GLU A 696 -3.49 12.34 -12.33
C GLU A 696 -4.92 12.71 -11.93
N TRP A 697 -5.52 11.91 -11.04
CA TRP A 697 -6.95 11.95 -10.78
C TRP A 697 -7.24 12.29 -9.33
N ILE A 698 -8.07 13.32 -9.10
CA ILE A 698 -8.61 13.64 -7.77
C ILE A 698 -10.09 13.25 -7.69
N ALA A 699 -10.44 12.47 -6.67
CA ALA A 699 -11.80 12.05 -6.38
C ALA A 699 -12.17 12.40 -4.93
N MET A 700 -13.43 12.14 -4.55
CA MET A 700 -13.91 12.31 -3.18
C MET A 700 -14.43 10.99 -2.62
N ASP A 701 -14.11 10.73 -1.37
CA ASP A 701 -14.63 9.65 -0.53
C ASP A 701 -15.40 10.25 0.67
N SER A 702 -16.15 9.43 1.40
CA SER A 702 -16.84 9.86 2.61
C SER A 702 -15.90 10.02 3.80
N GLN A 703 -14.80 9.28 3.83
CA GLN A 703 -13.77 9.31 4.88
C GLN A 703 -12.39 9.03 4.26
N PRO A 704 -11.28 9.40 4.92
CA PRO A 704 -9.96 9.14 4.36
C PRO A 704 -9.76 7.63 4.14
N ILE A 705 -9.03 7.29 3.08
CA ILE A 705 -8.81 5.88 2.69
C ILE A 705 -7.67 5.21 3.46
N THR A 706 -6.89 6.00 4.19
CA THR A 706 -5.81 5.58 5.10
C THR A 706 -5.70 6.60 6.24
N ASN A 707 -5.31 6.14 7.43
CA ASN A 707 -4.98 6.98 8.59
C ASN A 707 -3.46 7.18 8.76
N GLU A 708 -2.64 6.58 7.88
CA GLU A 708 -1.18 6.58 7.98
C GLU A 708 -0.60 7.93 7.52
N VAL A 709 -1.17 8.52 6.47
CA VAL A 709 -0.72 9.79 5.89
C VAL A 709 -1.88 10.78 5.76
N PRO A 710 -1.65 12.10 5.87
CA PRO A 710 -2.69 13.13 5.74
C PRO A 710 -3.39 13.14 4.38
N TRP A 711 -2.72 12.66 3.33
CA TRP A 711 -3.24 12.53 1.99
C TRP A 711 -2.63 11.28 1.32
N PRO A 712 -3.42 10.37 0.74
CA PRO A 712 -2.88 9.12 0.19
C PRO A 712 -2.01 9.35 -1.04
N VAL A 713 -0.83 8.70 -1.07
CA VAL A 713 0.02 8.57 -2.27
C VAL A 713 -0.60 7.54 -3.20
N ALA A 714 -1.63 7.93 -3.95
CA ALA A 714 -2.32 7.03 -4.84
C ALA A 714 -3.07 7.75 -5.96
N ASN A 715 -3.36 7.00 -7.04
CA ASN A 715 -4.18 7.47 -8.16
C ASN A 715 -5.37 6.52 -8.40
N PRO A 716 -6.63 6.99 -8.29
CA PRO A 716 -7.04 8.34 -7.91
C PRO A 716 -6.70 8.69 -6.45
N SER A 717 -6.33 9.94 -6.20
CA SER A 717 -6.20 10.47 -4.84
C SER A 717 -7.58 10.89 -4.31
N PHE A 718 -7.88 10.63 -3.04
CA PHE A 718 -9.20 10.88 -2.46
C PHE A 718 -9.18 11.98 -1.40
N GLY A 719 -9.98 13.03 -1.66
CA GLY A 719 -10.47 13.93 -0.62
C GLY A 719 -11.59 13.29 0.17
N PHE A 720 -11.92 13.83 1.34
CA PHE A 720 -12.84 13.14 2.24
C PHE A 720 -13.80 14.10 2.95
N PHE A 721 -15.08 13.69 3.01
CA PHE A 721 -16.15 14.52 3.59
C PHE A 721 -16.04 14.73 5.10
N THR A 722 -15.40 13.83 5.84
CA THR A 722 -15.21 13.95 7.30
C THR A 722 -14.37 15.15 7.74
N GLU A 723 -13.59 15.78 6.84
CA GLU A 723 -12.86 17.03 7.14
C GLU A 723 -13.62 18.29 6.70
N LEU A 724 -14.77 18.12 6.05
CA LEU A 724 -15.55 19.24 5.56
C LEU A 724 -16.59 19.61 6.60
N SER A 725 -16.51 20.86 7.08
CA SER A 725 -17.45 21.38 8.09
C SER A 725 -18.93 21.30 7.67
N ASP A 726 -19.21 21.14 6.37
CA ASP A 726 -20.54 20.88 5.84
C ASP A 726 -21.16 19.57 6.39
N PHE A 727 -20.34 18.58 6.74
CA PHE A 727 -20.76 17.26 7.23
C PHE A 727 -20.60 17.08 8.74
N ASP A 728 -20.08 18.09 9.45
CA ASP A 728 -20.06 18.12 10.91
C ASP A 728 -21.47 17.98 11.50
N ALA A 729 -21.57 17.70 12.81
CA ALA A 729 -22.86 17.58 13.50
C ALA A 729 -23.78 18.81 13.30
N ASP A 730 -23.19 20.02 13.29
CA ASP A 730 -23.90 21.30 13.04
C ASP A 730 -23.85 21.74 11.56
N GLY A 731 -23.23 20.93 10.68
CA GLY A 731 -23.06 21.21 9.26
C GLY A 731 -24.37 21.20 8.47
N SER A 732 -24.32 21.59 7.19
CA SER A 732 -25.52 21.75 6.34
C SER A 732 -25.80 20.59 5.37
N ALA A 733 -24.82 19.71 5.10
CA ALA A 733 -24.91 18.64 4.12
C ALA A 733 -25.14 17.25 4.76
N ASN A 734 -26.10 16.48 4.28
CA ASN A 734 -26.36 15.10 4.71
C ASN A 734 -26.14 14.09 3.58
N SER A 735 -26.03 14.57 2.34
CA SER A 735 -25.88 13.79 1.13
C SER A 735 -24.93 14.47 0.16
N VAL A 736 -24.45 13.71 -0.82
CA VAL A 736 -23.65 14.20 -1.96
C VAL A 736 -24.38 15.20 -2.87
N TYR A 737 -25.69 15.41 -2.68
CA TYR A 737 -26.50 16.39 -3.44
C TYR A 737 -26.68 17.72 -2.72
N ASP A 738 -26.53 17.73 -1.40
CA ASP A 738 -26.62 18.96 -0.63
C ASP A 738 -25.49 19.90 -1.07
N ARG A 739 -25.72 21.20 -0.99
CA ARG A 739 -24.70 22.17 -1.39
C ARG A 739 -23.53 22.10 -0.41
N ILE A 740 -22.35 21.77 -0.91
CA ILE A 740 -21.12 21.61 -0.12
C ILE A 740 -20.19 22.78 -0.43
N GLU A 741 -20.01 23.69 0.51
CA GLU A 741 -19.19 24.89 0.31
C GLU A 741 -17.69 24.61 0.48
N ALA A 742 -17.31 23.76 1.45
CA ALA A 742 -15.92 23.43 1.69
C ALA A 742 -15.37 22.47 0.61
N GLU A 743 -14.13 22.71 0.18
CA GLU A 743 -13.45 21.87 -0.83
C GLU A 743 -12.21 21.16 -0.27
N GLY A 744 -11.92 21.33 1.03
CA GLY A 744 -10.74 20.79 1.69
C GLY A 744 -9.43 21.48 1.30
N PHE A 745 -8.33 21.06 1.90
CA PHE A 745 -7.00 21.59 1.59
C PHE A 745 -6.45 21.10 0.24
N TRP A 746 -7.01 20.00 -0.28
CA TRP A 746 -6.72 19.39 -1.58
C TRP A 746 -7.52 19.99 -2.74
N SER A 747 -8.29 21.07 -2.50
CA SER A 747 -9.16 21.66 -3.49
C SER A 747 -8.41 21.95 -4.79
N PRO A 748 -8.78 21.38 -5.95
CA PRO A 748 -8.05 21.60 -7.19
C PRO A 748 -8.19 23.05 -7.69
N ARG A 749 -9.17 23.80 -7.17
CA ARG A 749 -9.40 25.20 -7.53
C ARG A 749 -8.38 26.16 -6.91
N HIS A 750 -7.53 25.71 -5.99
CA HIS A 750 -6.47 26.56 -5.41
C HIS A 750 -5.49 27.12 -6.45
N LEU A 751 -5.40 26.51 -7.64
CA LEU A 751 -4.57 27.01 -8.74
C LEU A 751 -5.25 28.09 -9.59
N LEU A 752 -6.59 28.24 -9.52
CA LEU A 752 -7.32 29.21 -10.36
C LEU A 752 -7.03 30.66 -9.97
N ASN A 753 -6.66 30.92 -8.71
CA ASN A 753 -6.32 32.25 -8.22
C ASN A 753 -5.21 32.15 -7.18
N VAL A 754 -4.29 33.11 -7.21
CA VAL A 754 -3.19 33.18 -6.23
C VAL A 754 -3.72 33.72 -4.90
N ASP A 755 -3.94 32.82 -3.93
CA ASP A 755 -4.21 33.16 -2.53
C ASP A 755 -3.01 32.77 -1.65
N GLU A 756 -2.09 33.71 -1.45
CA GLU A 756 -0.89 33.50 -0.61
C GLU A 756 -1.24 33.14 0.84
N ASN A 757 -2.41 33.55 1.37
CA ASN A 757 -2.81 33.17 2.72
C ASN A 757 -3.23 31.70 2.77
N PHE A 758 -3.91 31.21 1.74
CA PHE A 758 -4.24 29.79 1.62
C PHE A 758 -2.96 28.96 1.46
N LEU A 759 -2.09 29.30 0.50
CA LEU A 759 -0.84 28.57 0.25
C LEU A 759 0.05 28.49 1.51
N LYS A 760 0.09 29.56 2.31
CA LYS A 760 0.89 29.63 3.52
C LYS A 760 0.28 28.86 4.70
N ASN A 761 -1.03 29.02 4.94
CA ASN A 761 -1.64 28.65 6.23
C ASN A 761 -2.54 27.41 6.15
N SER A 762 -2.91 26.94 4.96
CA SER A 762 -3.69 25.71 4.78
C SER A 762 -2.79 24.48 4.73
N SER A 763 -3.38 23.29 4.82
CA SER A 763 -2.66 22.02 4.67
C SER A 763 -2.37 21.63 3.21
N VAL A 764 -2.51 22.55 2.24
CA VAL A 764 -2.22 22.27 0.81
C VAL A 764 -0.76 21.83 0.58
N ARG A 765 0.17 22.26 1.44
CA ARG A 765 1.55 21.77 1.44
C ARG A 765 1.65 20.25 1.64
N SER A 766 0.74 19.66 2.43
CA SER A 766 0.66 18.20 2.60
C SER A 766 0.15 17.53 1.33
N PHE A 767 -0.85 18.11 0.65
CA PHE A 767 -1.29 17.62 -0.66
C PHE A 767 -0.11 17.56 -1.66
N TRP A 768 0.65 18.65 -1.79
CA TRP A 768 1.80 18.68 -2.71
C TRP A 768 2.97 17.79 -2.28
N HIS A 769 3.17 17.60 -0.97
CA HIS A 769 4.18 16.69 -0.44
C HIS A 769 3.88 15.24 -0.86
N GLU A 770 2.66 14.76 -0.58
CA GLU A 770 2.24 13.38 -0.90
C GLU A 770 2.13 13.17 -2.42
N TRP A 771 1.71 14.19 -3.18
CA TRP A 771 1.79 14.15 -4.64
C TRP A 771 3.23 14.16 -5.15
N GLY A 772 4.17 14.75 -4.43
CA GLY A 772 5.59 14.65 -4.77
C GLY A 772 6.07 13.21 -4.65
N HIS A 773 5.67 12.49 -3.60
CA HIS A 773 5.91 11.05 -3.48
C HIS A 773 5.25 10.27 -4.62
N MET A 774 4.04 10.66 -5.02
CA MET A 774 3.35 10.02 -6.15
C MET A 774 4.08 10.23 -7.49
N GLN A 775 4.79 11.36 -7.65
CA GLN A 775 5.51 11.66 -8.89
C GLN A 775 6.91 11.05 -8.97
N ASN A 776 7.50 10.54 -7.88
CA ASN A 776 8.87 10.02 -7.83
C ASN A 776 9.88 10.89 -8.59
N LEU A 777 10.26 12.05 -8.06
CA LEU A 777 11.15 12.96 -8.78
C LEU A 777 12.54 12.36 -9.01
N PRO A 778 13.12 12.48 -10.23
CA PRO A 778 14.43 11.94 -10.55
C PRO A 778 15.55 12.85 -10.00
N THR A 779 15.73 12.76 -8.68
CA THR A 779 16.65 13.56 -7.87
C THR A 779 17.57 12.63 -7.08
N ALA A 780 18.81 13.06 -6.82
CA ALA A 780 19.67 12.34 -5.90
C ALA A 780 19.03 12.24 -4.52
N GLY A 781 19.06 11.03 -3.96
CA GLY A 781 18.48 10.72 -2.66
C GLY A 781 16.99 10.42 -2.65
N TYR A 782 16.28 10.44 -3.80
CA TYR A 782 14.90 9.93 -3.86
C TYR A 782 14.87 8.40 -3.69
N GLU A 783 15.49 7.64 -4.59
CA GLU A 783 15.50 6.17 -4.50
C GLU A 783 16.64 5.65 -3.61
N ALA A 784 17.81 6.30 -3.65
CA ALA A 784 18.96 5.93 -2.84
C ALA A 784 18.82 6.33 -1.35
N GLY A 785 17.77 7.08 -0.98
CA GLY A 785 17.52 7.49 0.41
C GLY A 785 18.64 8.36 1.02
N ILE A 786 19.52 8.96 0.20
CA ILE A 786 20.68 9.74 0.65
C ILE A 786 20.21 10.82 1.62
N CYS A 787 20.57 10.64 2.88
CA CYS A 787 20.28 11.54 3.98
C CYS A 787 18.78 11.88 4.13
N GLN A 788 17.90 10.99 3.64
CA GLN A 788 16.44 11.13 3.61
C GLN A 788 15.93 12.36 2.84
N GLU A 789 16.65 12.80 1.81
CA GLU A 789 16.19 13.90 0.93
C GLU A 789 14.93 13.56 0.13
N VAL A 790 14.57 12.27 0.01
CA VAL A 790 13.27 11.82 -0.54
C VAL A 790 12.09 12.54 0.12
N GLU A 791 12.13 12.77 1.44
CA GLU A 791 11.08 13.47 2.20
C GLU A 791 11.09 15.01 2.06
N SER A 792 12.03 15.53 1.27
CA SER A 792 12.25 16.96 1.10
C SER A 792 12.11 17.40 -0.34
N ASN A 793 12.70 16.66 -1.28
CA ASN A 793 12.67 16.98 -2.70
C ASN A 793 11.25 16.95 -3.27
N VAL A 794 10.32 16.21 -2.65
CA VAL A 794 8.88 16.22 -2.98
C VAL A 794 8.26 17.62 -2.93
N HIS A 795 8.79 18.55 -2.15
CA HIS A 795 8.34 19.94 -2.11
C HIS A 795 8.71 20.78 -3.36
N LEU A 796 9.50 20.22 -4.28
CA LEU A 796 9.79 20.87 -5.57
C LEU A 796 8.56 21.01 -6.45
N LEU A 797 7.58 20.09 -6.37
CA LEU A 797 6.32 20.19 -7.12
C LEU A 797 5.61 21.51 -6.82
N ALA A 798 5.37 21.79 -5.53
CA ALA A 798 4.77 23.06 -5.13
C ALA A 798 5.65 24.25 -5.53
N SER A 799 6.97 24.14 -5.41
CA SER A 799 7.90 25.21 -5.77
C SER A 799 7.80 25.60 -7.25
N VAL A 800 7.82 24.63 -8.16
CA VAL A 800 7.72 24.90 -9.60
C VAL A 800 6.34 25.41 -9.98
N VAL A 801 5.27 24.79 -9.48
CA VAL A 801 3.89 25.21 -9.77
C VAL A 801 3.63 26.63 -9.26
N TYR A 802 4.07 26.95 -8.05
CA TYR A 802 3.87 28.29 -7.50
C TYR A 802 4.66 29.36 -8.24
N ASN A 803 5.86 29.03 -8.75
CA ASN A 803 6.66 29.99 -9.50
C ASN A 803 6.21 30.12 -10.97
N LYS A 804 6.14 29.01 -11.72
CA LYS A 804 5.88 29.00 -13.16
C LYS A 804 4.41 29.15 -13.48
N THR A 805 3.56 28.36 -12.82
CA THR A 805 2.12 28.32 -13.10
C THR A 805 1.39 29.48 -12.44
N LEU A 806 1.66 29.76 -11.16
CA LEU A 806 1.01 30.85 -10.41
C LEU A 806 1.73 32.21 -10.50
N GLY A 807 2.95 32.25 -11.02
CA GLY A 807 3.70 33.49 -11.23
C GLY A 807 4.23 34.15 -9.95
N LEU A 808 4.34 33.42 -8.83
CA LEU A 808 4.99 33.94 -7.62
C LEU A 808 6.50 34.09 -7.84
N SER A 809 7.15 34.99 -7.09
CA SER A 809 8.62 35.05 -7.10
C SER A 809 9.22 33.76 -6.51
N ILE A 810 10.43 33.39 -6.93
CA ILE A 810 11.17 32.22 -6.41
C ILE A 810 11.15 32.17 -4.87
N ASP A 811 11.41 33.30 -4.18
CA ASP A 811 11.36 33.34 -2.71
C ASP A 811 9.98 33.06 -2.12
N LYS A 812 8.90 33.42 -2.81
CA LYS A 812 7.53 33.15 -2.33
C LYS A 812 7.15 31.70 -2.59
N ALA A 813 7.52 31.18 -3.76
CA ALA A 813 7.33 29.77 -4.10
C ALA A 813 8.01 28.87 -3.06
N LEU A 814 9.29 29.14 -2.73
CA LEU A 814 10.04 28.41 -1.71
C LEU A 814 9.37 28.48 -0.33
N ARG A 815 8.94 29.68 0.09
CA ARG A 815 8.31 29.89 1.40
C ARG A 815 7.01 29.13 1.59
N TYR A 816 6.28 28.87 0.52
CA TYR A 816 4.96 28.25 0.57
C TYR A 816 4.97 26.78 0.17
N SER A 817 6.08 26.27 -0.37
CA SER A 817 6.16 24.90 -0.88
C SER A 817 6.30 23.84 0.21
N GLY A 818 6.83 24.20 1.38
CA GLY A 818 7.08 23.26 2.48
C GLY A 818 6.61 23.76 3.84
N PHE A 819 7.12 23.13 4.90
CA PHE A 819 6.65 23.35 6.27
C PHE A 819 7.25 24.59 6.96
N GLN A 820 8.38 25.11 6.46
CA GLN A 820 9.04 26.29 7.03
C GLN A 820 8.83 27.52 6.14
N ASP A 821 8.52 28.67 6.74
CA ASP A 821 8.27 29.95 6.03
C ASP A 821 9.59 30.65 5.64
N TYR A 822 10.45 29.93 4.91
CA TYR A 822 11.81 30.34 4.56
C TYR A 822 11.93 30.76 3.10
N ASP A 823 12.38 32.00 2.88
CA ASP A 823 12.92 32.41 1.58
C ASP A 823 14.36 31.91 1.45
N LEU A 824 14.99 32.13 0.30
CA LEU A 824 16.36 31.67 0.07
C LEU A 824 17.34 32.24 1.11
N THR A 825 17.13 33.47 1.58
CA THR A 825 17.98 34.09 2.60
C THR A 825 17.83 33.40 3.96
N ARG A 826 16.62 33.05 4.37
CA ARG A 826 16.39 32.31 5.63
C ARG A 826 16.89 30.88 5.55
N ALA A 827 16.64 30.20 4.42
CA ALA A 827 17.18 28.87 4.19
C ALA A 827 18.71 28.88 4.20
N ALA A 828 19.36 29.89 3.59
CA ALA A 828 20.80 30.08 3.63
C ALA A 828 21.34 30.27 5.06
N LEU A 829 20.65 31.07 5.89
CA LEU A 829 21.03 31.21 7.30
C LEU A 829 20.86 29.88 8.05
N ASP A 830 19.77 29.16 7.83
CA ASP A 830 19.55 27.83 8.41
C ASP A 830 20.65 26.83 8.01
N THR A 831 21.07 26.84 6.74
CA THR A 831 22.22 26.07 6.25
C THR A 831 23.51 26.44 6.98
N MET A 832 23.84 27.72 7.14
CA MET A 832 25.08 28.13 7.84
C MET A 832 25.11 27.68 9.31
N PHE A 833 23.95 27.65 9.97
CA PHE A 833 23.83 27.15 11.33
C PHE A 833 23.95 25.63 11.45
N SER A 834 24.11 24.88 10.36
CA SER A 834 24.35 23.44 10.41
C SER A 834 25.76 23.15 10.95
N PRO A 835 25.92 22.23 11.92
CA PRO A 835 27.23 21.74 12.32
C PRO A 835 28.01 21.13 11.15
N SER A 836 27.40 20.23 10.37
CA SER A 836 28.05 19.62 9.20
C SER A 836 28.50 20.68 8.19
N TRP A 837 27.67 21.71 7.94
CA TRP A 837 28.10 22.82 7.09
C TRP A 837 29.29 23.59 7.68
N GLN A 838 29.36 23.77 8.99
CA GLN A 838 30.49 24.46 9.64
C GLN A 838 31.79 23.63 9.56
N GLU A 839 31.68 22.31 9.44
CA GLU A 839 32.80 21.37 9.39
C GLU A 839 33.20 20.96 7.96
N ASP A 840 32.58 21.56 6.92
CA ASP A 840 32.78 21.20 5.51
C ASP A 840 32.37 19.75 5.17
N GLU A 841 31.40 19.22 5.92
CA GLU A 841 30.82 17.90 5.72
C GLU A 841 29.49 17.96 4.94
N ARG A 842 29.13 16.83 4.34
CA ARG A 842 27.82 16.63 3.73
C ARG A 842 26.75 16.64 4.83
N MET A 843 25.81 17.59 4.74
CA MET A 843 24.71 17.72 5.71
C MET A 843 23.79 16.50 5.67
N CYS A 844 23.62 15.80 6.78
CA CYS A 844 22.76 14.61 6.86
C CYS A 844 22.09 14.49 8.23
N PHE A 845 22.89 14.41 9.28
CA PHE A 845 22.41 14.28 10.65
C PHE A 845 23.29 15.12 11.56
N ASP A 846 22.67 15.85 12.48
CA ASP A 846 23.36 16.56 13.55
C ASP A 846 22.94 15.99 14.92
N GLU A 847 23.38 16.63 16.00
CA GLU A 847 23.07 16.22 17.37
C GLU A 847 21.57 16.34 17.73
N TRP A 848 20.75 17.01 16.91
CA TRP A 848 19.35 17.29 17.19
C TRP A 848 18.38 16.54 16.28
N ASP A 849 18.67 16.42 14.98
CA ASP A 849 17.77 15.78 14.00
C ASP A 849 18.49 15.48 12.68
N ASN A 850 17.74 14.93 11.72
CA ASN A 850 18.12 14.92 10.31
C ASN A 850 18.14 16.35 9.75
N GLU A 851 19.24 16.69 9.09
CA GLU A 851 19.48 18.02 8.59
C GLU A 851 18.82 18.33 7.26
N MET A 852 18.36 17.33 6.51
CA MET A 852 17.81 17.50 5.17
C MET A 852 16.31 17.21 5.11
N ARG A 853 15.84 16.17 5.78
CA ARG A 853 14.44 15.72 5.85
C ARG A 853 13.52 16.81 6.40
N TYR A 854 12.46 17.12 5.65
CA TYR A 854 11.50 18.19 5.94
C TYR A 854 12.13 19.59 6.12
N GLN A 855 13.41 19.78 5.76
CA GLN A 855 14.12 21.06 5.90
C GLN A 855 14.19 21.79 4.56
N THR A 856 13.78 23.05 4.54
CA THR A 856 13.70 23.88 3.32
C THR A 856 15.04 24.01 2.61
N ARG A 857 16.14 24.02 3.36
CA ARG A 857 17.50 24.04 2.82
C ARG A 857 17.83 22.89 1.87
N SER A 858 17.14 21.74 1.99
CA SER A 858 17.33 20.59 1.10
C SER A 858 16.91 20.93 -0.33
N TRP A 859 15.64 21.27 -0.57
CA TRP A 859 15.18 21.61 -1.92
C TRP A 859 15.49 23.06 -2.34
N ALA A 860 15.88 23.94 -1.40
CA ALA A 860 16.33 25.31 -1.70
C ALA A 860 17.53 25.32 -2.67
N ARG A 861 18.38 24.30 -2.65
CA ARG A 861 19.51 24.11 -3.57
C ARG A 861 19.05 24.12 -5.03
N LEU A 862 18.04 23.31 -5.35
CA LEU A 862 17.47 23.20 -6.69
C LEU A 862 16.63 24.43 -7.05
N VAL A 863 15.93 25.03 -6.06
CA VAL A 863 15.22 26.30 -6.24
C VAL A 863 16.16 27.47 -6.51
N GLU A 864 17.36 27.50 -5.93
CA GLU A 864 18.40 28.49 -6.25
C GLU A 864 18.84 28.34 -7.71
N ILE A 865 19.13 27.13 -8.16
CA ILE A 865 19.46 26.85 -9.58
C ILE A 865 18.33 27.34 -10.48
N ALA A 866 17.08 27.05 -10.14
CA ALA A 866 15.92 27.57 -10.87
C ALA A 866 15.86 29.12 -10.87
N GLY A 867 16.18 29.75 -9.75
CA GLY A 867 16.20 31.21 -9.62
C GLY A 867 17.34 31.90 -10.38
N LEU A 868 18.46 31.20 -10.61
CA LEU A 868 19.60 31.70 -11.36
C LEU A 868 19.47 31.45 -12.87
N TYR A 869 18.99 30.27 -13.25
CA TYR A 869 19.08 29.76 -14.63
C TYR A 869 17.75 29.29 -15.24
N GLY A 870 16.66 29.27 -14.46
CA GLY A 870 15.33 28.81 -14.89
C GLY A 870 15.04 27.36 -14.47
N TRP A 871 13.76 27.00 -14.39
CA TRP A 871 13.32 25.64 -14.05
C TRP A 871 13.69 24.61 -15.13
N GLU A 872 13.82 25.06 -16.37
CA GLU A 872 14.33 24.26 -17.47
C GLU A 872 15.77 23.78 -17.21
N ALA A 873 16.60 24.58 -16.53
CA ALA A 873 17.94 24.16 -16.14
C ALA A 873 17.93 23.09 -15.03
N VAL A 874 16.96 23.14 -14.11
CA VAL A 874 16.74 22.03 -13.16
C VAL A 874 16.28 20.79 -13.92
N GLY A 875 15.41 20.97 -14.91
CA GLY A 875 14.99 19.93 -15.86
C GLY A 875 16.15 19.24 -16.56
N GLU A 876 17.12 19.98 -17.09
CA GLU A 876 18.31 19.39 -17.74
C GLU A 876 19.19 18.60 -16.77
N ILE A 877 19.26 19.01 -15.50
CA ILE A 877 19.95 18.24 -14.45
C ILE A 877 19.18 16.93 -14.19
N HIS A 878 17.88 17.02 -13.91
CA HIS A 878 17.00 15.88 -13.65
C HIS A 878 16.89 14.92 -14.85
N LYS A 879 16.99 15.45 -16.08
CA LYS A 879 16.98 14.66 -17.30
C LYS A 879 18.14 13.66 -17.37
N VAL A 880 19.29 13.99 -16.79
CA VAL A 880 20.41 13.05 -16.70
C VAL A 880 19.98 11.79 -15.93
N PHE A 881 19.29 11.96 -14.80
CA PHE A 881 18.78 10.86 -13.98
C PHE A 881 17.65 10.11 -14.69
N TYR A 882 16.75 10.83 -15.36
CA TYR A 882 15.72 10.20 -16.18
C TYR A 882 16.32 9.35 -17.32
N ASP A 883 17.39 9.79 -17.96
CA ASP A 883 18.01 9.06 -19.08
C ASP A 883 18.84 7.85 -18.60
N LEU A 884 19.42 7.92 -17.40
CA LEU A 884 20.28 6.86 -16.83
C LEU A 884 19.54 5.86 -15.93
N GLY A 885 18.41 6.26 -15.34
CA GLY A 885 17.78 5.56 -14.22
C GLY A 885 18.15 6.21 -12.88
N THR A 886 17.26 6.09 -11.90
CA THR A 886 17.32 6.80 -10.62
C THR A 886 18.04 6.05 -9.49
N SER A 887 18.32 4.75 -9.67
CA SER A 887 19.04 3.89 -8.71
C SER A 887 20.56 4.09 -8.71
N GLU A 888 21.13 4.71 -9.75
CA GLU A 888 22.54 4.55 -10.10
C GLU A 888 23.48 5.70 -9.70
N MET A 889 22.99 6.79 -9.09
CA MET A 889 23.79 8.03 -9.00
C MET A 889 23.79 8.70 -7.62
N ASP A 890 24.97 9.13 -7.19
CA ASP A 890 25.20 9.81 -5.92
C ASP A 890 25.25 11.36 -6.04
N ASP A 891 25.57 12.03 -4.94
CA ASP A 891 25.75 13.49 -4.90
C ASP A 891 26.83 13.98 -5.89
N GLN A 892 27.91 13.21 -6.07
CA GLN A 892 29.04 13.60 -6.93
C GLN A 892 28.67 13.50 -8.40
N ASP A 893 27.95 12.45 -8.76
CA ASP A 893 27.40 12.28 -10.09
C ASP A 893 26.42 13.41 -10.44
N THR A 894 25.55 13.78 -9.50
CA THR A 894 24.64 14.92 -9.65
C THR A 894 25.38 16.21 -9.98
N ILE A 895 26.42 16.50 -9.21
CA ILE A 895 27.24 17.70 -9.39
C ILE A 895 27.97 17.64 -10.74
N LEU A 896 28.57 16.50 -11.07
CA LEU A 896 29.38 16.33 -12.28
C LEU A 896 28.53 16.43 -13.55
N PHE A 897 27.50 15.60 -13.66
CA PHE A 897 26.70 15.50 -14.88
C PHE A 897 25.74 16.68 -15.01
N GLY A 898 25.15 17.16 -13.92
CA GLY A 898 24.35 18.39 -13.92
C GLY A 898 25.17 19.60 -14.38
N SER A 899 26.42 19.73 -13.91
CA SER A 899 27.33 20.78 -14.37
C SER A 899 27.65 20.67 -15.86
N LYS A 900 27.91 19.45 -16.36
CA LYS A 900 28.15 19.20 -17.79
C LYS A 900 26.92 19.51 -18.64
N ALA A 901 25.73 19.11 -18.19
CA ALA A 901 24.47 19.36 -18.88
C ALA A 901 24.20 20.86 -19.06
N LEU A 902 24.47 21.66 -18.01
CA LEU A 902 24.32 23.11 -18.06
C LEU A 902 25.53 23.85 -18.65
N ASN A 903 26.61 23.13 -18.98
CA ASN A 903 27.90 23.72 -19.35
C ASN A 903 28.34 24.82 -18.37
N ARG A 904 28.28 24.49 -17.07
CA ARG A 904 28.49 25.41 -15.94
C ARG A 904 29.01 24.63 -14.75
N ASN A 905 30.06 25.11 -14.09
CA ASN A 905 30.53 24.51 -12.85
C ASN A 905 29.54 24.85 -11.70
N LEU A 906 28.71 23.88 -11.30
CA LEU A 906 27.71 24.04 -10.23
C LEU A 906 28.26 23.72 -8.84
N ALA A 907 29.49 23.21 -8.72
CA ALA A 907 30.06 22.79 -7.43
C ALA A 907 29.98 23.88 -6.34
N PRO A 908 30.22 25.18 -6.61
CA PRO A 908 30.07 26.23 -5.60
C PRO A 908 28.64 26.37 -5.03
N ILE A 909 27.61 26.10 -5.84
CA ILE A 909 26.21 26.13 -5.39
C ILE A 909 25.94 24.95 -4.45
N PHE A 910 26.36 23.75 -4.85
CA PHE A 910 26.19 22.54 -4.03
C PHE A 910 27.00 22.62 -2.73
N GLU A 911 28.25 23.10 -2.76
CA GLU A 911 29.08 23.32 -1.57
C GLU A 911 28.40 24.27 -0.58
N PHE A 912 27.84 25.37 -1.06
CA PHE A 912 27.10 26.30 -0.20
C PHE A 912 25.88 25.65 0.44
N TRP A 913 25.13 24.85 -0.31
CA TRP A 913 23.91 24.17 0.18
C TRP A 913 24.19 22.83 0.87
N GLY A 914 25.41 22.60 1.37
CA GLY A 914 25.73 21.48 2.25
C GLY A 914 26.03 20.16 1.55
N VAL A 915 26.33 20.19 0.24
CA VAL A 915 26.72 19.02 -0.56
C VAL A 915 28.07 19.29 -1.23
N PRO A 916 29.19 19.18 -0.50
CA PRO A 916 30.50 19.50 -1.05
C PRO A 916 30.91 18.51 -2.15
N ALA A 917 31.54 19.04 -3.20
CA ALA A 917 32.12 18.22 -4.26
C ALA A 917 33.46 17.62 -3.80
N GLU A 918 33.72 16.38 -4.17
CA GLU A 918 35.01 15.74 -3.94
C GLU A 918 36.12 16.35 -4.81
N PRO A 919 37.40 16.22 -4.42
CA PRO A 919 38.53 16.71 -5.21
C PRO A 919 38.58 16.19 -6.66
N SER A 920 38.13 14.94 -6.86
CA SER A 920 37.99 14.31 -8.18
C SER A 920 36.96 15.03 -9.05
N THR A 921 35.77 15.28 -8.50
CA THR A 921 34.67 16.03 -9.15
C THR A 921 35.10 17.45 -9.49
N LEU A 922 35.72 18.17 -8.55
CA LEU A 922 36.24 19.52 -8.79
C LEU A 922 37.27 19.56 -9.93
N THR A 923 38.17 18.58 -9.98
CA THR A 923 39.15 18.46 -11.06
C THR A 923 38.47 18.24 -12.41
N ALA A 924 37.42 17.41 -12.46
CA ALA A 924 36.67 17.13 -13.68
C ALA A 924 35.85 18.34 -14.18
N LEU A 925 35.54 19.29 -13.30
CA LEU A 925 34.75 20.49 -13.60
C LEU A 925 35.59 21.75 -13.86
N ALA A 926 36.92 21.66 -13.69
CA ALA A 926 37.82 22.82 -13.75
C ALA A 926 37.78 23.58 -15.09
N ASP A 927 37.42 22.91 -16.19
CA ASP A 927 37.35 23.50 -17.54
C ASP A 927 35.97 24.12 -17.86
N LEU A 928 34.96 23.93 -17.01
CA LEU A 928 33.63 24.52 -17.21
C LEU A 928 33.58 25.99 -16.75
N PRO A 929 32.78 26.84 -17.42
CA PRO A 929 32.56 28.20 -16.96
C PRO A 929 32.07 28.25 -15.49
N PRO A 930 32.53 29.23 -14.69
CA PRO A 930 32.09 29.36 -13.29
C PRO A 930 30.65 29.88 -13.19
N ALA A 931 29.99 29.62 -12.06
CA ALA A 931 28.62 30.06 -11.74
C ALA A 931 28.55 31.54 -11.31
N THR A 932 28.93 32.48 -12.17
CA THR A 932 29.07 33.90 -11.81
C THR A 932 27.78 34.57 -11.35
N GLU A 933 26.62 34.06 -11.78
CA GLU A 933 25.30 34.54 -11.38
C GLU A 933 25.06 34.30 -9.88
N PHE A 934 25.74 33.30 -9.29
CA PHE A 934 25.64 32.98 -7.87
C PHE A 934 26.41 33.97 -6.98
N ILE A 935 27.36 34.74 -7.51
CA ILE A 935 28.12 35.75 -6.74
C ILE A 935 27.18 36.72 -6.02
N ALA A 936 26.19 37.28 -6.74
CA ALA A 936 25.26 38.24 -6.17
C ALA A 936 24.38 37.62 -5.05
N ARG A 937 24.06 36.32 -5.15
CA ARG A 937 23.34 35.57 -4.10
C ARG A 937 24.21 35.40 -2.86
N LEU A 938 25.45 34.93 -3.03
CA LEU A 938 26.42 34.75 -1.95
C LEU A 938 26.73 36.06 -1.23
N GLU A 939 26.95 37.15 -1.96
CA GLU A 939 27.11 38.49 -1.37
C GLU A 939 25.87 38.91 -0.56
N GLY A 940 24.68 38.59 -1.05
CA GLY A 940 23.42 38.79 -0.34
C GLY A 940 23.35 38.00 0.97
N TYR A 941 23.68 36.70 0.94
CA TYR A 941 23.72 35.86 2.15
C TYR A 941 24.75 36.38 3.15
N ARG A 942 25.95 36.72 2.66
CA ARG A 942 27.02 37.32 3.47
C ARG A 942 26.59 38.60 4.18
N GLN A 943 25.83 39.46 3.51
CA GLN A 943 25.32 40.70 4.10
C GLN A 943 24.29 40.46 5.22
N ASN A 944 23.59 39.32 5.19
CA ASN A 944 22.57 38.95 6.17
C ASN A 944 23.10 38.16 7.38
N ILE A 945 24.39 37.80 7.40
CA ILE A 945 25.03 37.17 8.56
C ILE A 945 24.89 38.09 9.80
N PRO A 946 24.37 37.60 10.94
CA PRO A 946 24.16 38.43 12.13
C PRO A 946 25.50 38.87 12.73
N ARG A 947 25.70 40.20 12.87
CA ARG A 947 26.98 40.79 13.28
C ARG A 947 27.11 41.03 14.79
N ASN A 948 26.00 40.93 15.51
CA ASN A 948 25.93 41.18 16.94
C ASN A 948 24.80 40.34 17.54
N ARG A 949 24.81 40.23 18.87
CA ARG A 949 23.82 39.46 19.64
C ARG A 949 22.38 39.82 19.31
N ALA A 950 22.06 41.11 19.18
CA ALA A 950 20.68 41.55 18.95
C ALA A 950 20.16 41.14 17.56
N ASP A 951 21.02 41.12 16.54
CA ASP A 951 20.64 40.64 15.20
C ASP A 951 20.60 39.11 15.15
N TYR A 952 21.52 38.45 15.85
CA TYR A 952 21.53 37.00 16.02
C TYR A 952 20.23 36.50 16.65
N ASP A 953 19.82 37.09 17.78
CA ASP A 953 18.59 36.69 18.49
C ASP A 953 17.34 36.85 17.60
N LYS A 954 17.31 37.85 16.71
CA LYS A 954 16.21 38.02 15.73
C LYS A 954 16.21 36.92 14.68
N VAL A 955 17.39 36.54 14.18
CA VAL A 955 17.51 35.44 13.20
C VAL A 955 17.04 34.14 13.84
N ILE A 956 17.56 33.80 15.02
CA ILE A 956 17.15 32.58 15.74
C ILE A 956 15.65 32.58 16.03
N ALA A 957 15.11 33.66 16.58
CA ALA A 957 13.67 33.76 16.84
C ALA A 957 12.82 33.60 15.56
N ARG A 958 13.33 34.05 14.41
CA ARG A 958 12.65 33.94 13.13
C ARG A 958 12.67 32.50 12.59
N LEU A 959 13.83 31.83 12.62
CA LEU A 959 13.98 30.46 12.14
C LEU A 959 13.22 29.47 13.06
N ARG A 960 13.40 29.62 14.37
CA ARG A 960 12.66 28.86 15.39
C ARG A 960 11.14 28.91 15.22
N GLY A 961 10.60 30.00 14.69
CA GLY A 961 9.15 30.24 14.63
C GLY A 961 8.36 29.31 13.72
N THR A 962 9.00 28.61 12.78
CA THR A 962 8.31 27.75 11.79
C THR A 962 9.00 26.41 11.55
N THR A 963 9.92 25.99 12.40
CA THR A 963 10.68 24.73 12.25
C THR A 963 10.18 23.63 13.18
N GLY A 964 10.40 22.37 12.80
CA GLY A 964 10.19 21.21 13.66
C GLY A 964 11.32 21.00 14.68
N SER A 965 12.56 21.41 14.38
CA SER A 965 13.73 21.22 15.26
C SER A 965 13.92 22.39 16.23
N VAL A 966 12.99 22.53 17.17
CA VAL A 966 13.03 23.57 18.21
C VAL A 966 14.28 23.49 19.12
N PRO A 967 14.74 22.31 19.57
CA PRO A 967 15.89 22.19 20.47
C PRO A 967 17.19 22.79 19.91
N ARG A 968 17.44 22.64 18.60
CA ARG A 968 18.61 23.23 17.93
C ARG A 968 18.64 24.75 18.06
N TRP A 969 17.50 25.40 17.88
CA TRP A 969 17.41 26.86 17.99
C TRP A 969 17.48 27.35 19.43
N ASP A 970 16.92 26.61 20.38
CA ASP A 970 17.08 26.91 21.81
C ASP A 970 18.56 26.84 22.22
N TYR A 971 19.29 25.82 21.75
CA TYR A 971 20.74 25.72 21.94
C TYR A 971 21.47 26.94 21.38
N TYR A 972 21.22 27.32 20.13
CA TYR A 972 21.88 28.47 19.52
C TYR A 972 21.51 29.78 20.22
N GLN A 973 20.27 29.92 20.74
CA GLN A 973 19.84 31.08 21.51
C GLN A 973 20.58 31.21 22.84
N ASP A 974 20.77 30.09 23.54
CA ASP A 974 21.43 30.04 24.85
C ASP A 974 22.96 30.15 24.74
N ASN A 975 23.53 29.64 23.63
CA ASN A 975 24.97 29.54 23.40
C ASN A 975 25.43 30.49 22.28
N TYR A 976 25.13 31.78 22.40
CA TYR A 976 25.62 32.78 21.45
C TYR A 976 27.16 32.80 21.37
N ASP A 977 27.69 32.53 20.19
CA ASP A 977 29.11 32.61 19.87
C ASP A 977 29.37 33.64 18.74
N PRO A 978 30.08 34.75 19.01
CA PRO A 978 30.46 35.71 17.97
C PRO A 978 31.45 35.16 16.93
N GLU A 979 32.14 34.04 17.19
CA GLU A 979 33.05 33.44 16.23
C GLU A 979 32.30 32.76 15.08
N LEU A 980 31.07 32.28 15.28
CA LEU A 980 30.23 31.69 14.22
C LEU A 980 30.04 32.66 13.05
N ALA A 981 29.78 33.94 13.32
CA ALA A 981 29.61 34.94 12.27
C ALA A 981 30.89 35.10 11.41
N LYS A 982 32.07 34.95 12.01
CA LYS A 982 33.35 34.97 11.28
C LYS A 982 33.54 33.70 10.46
N LEU A 983 33.18 32.55 11.02
CA LEU A 983 33.23 31.26 10.31
C LEU A 983 32.31 31.29 9.08
N PHE A 984 31.07 31.72 9.24
CA PHE A 984 30.11 31.86 8.13
C PHE A 984 30.66 32.77 7.04
N THR A 985 31.21 33.93 7.44
CA THR A 985 31.79 34.89 6.49
C THR A 985 32.99 34.30 5.77
N ALA A 986 33.89 33.61 6.48
CA ALA A 986 35.09 33.01 5.90
C ALA A 986 34.77 31.90 4.89
N LYS A 987 33.79 31.04 5.18
CA LYS A 987 33.36 30.00 4.23
C LYS A 987 32.66 30.59 3.01
N VAL A 988 31.79 31.60 3.18
CA VAL A 988 31.20 32.31 2.03
C VAL A 988 32.27 33.00 1.17
N ASP A 989 33.26 33.66 1.79
CA ASP A 989 34.38 34.29 1.08
C ASP A 989 35.20 33.25 0.30
N ARG A 990 35.44 32.06 0.87
CA ARG A 990 36.12 30.95 0.18
C ARG A 990 35.34 30.45 -1.05
N ILE A 991 34.02 30.36 -0.96
CA ILE A 991 33.16 29.94 -2.09
C ILE A 991 33.10 31.06 -3.15
N LEU A 992 33.09 32.34 -2.76
CA LEU A 992 33.20 33.46 -3.69
C LEU A 992 34.53 33.41 -4.45
N ASP A 993 35.64 33.22 -3.74
CA ASP A 993 36.99 33.11 -4.32
C ASP A 993 37.14 31.92 -5.29
N SER A 994 36.29 30.89 -5.20
CA SER A 994 36.32 29.75 -6.13
C SER A 994 35.54 29.99 -7.43
N ILE A 995 34.72 31.05 -7.49
CA ILE A 995 33.94 31.46 -8.66
C ILE A 995 34.66 32.56 -9.47
N GLU A 996 35.41 33.43 -8.79
CA GLU A 996 36.21 34.54 -9.38
C GLU A 996 37.52 34.07 -10.02
#